data_AF-A0A815UUF9-F1
#
_entry.id   AF-A0A815UUF9-F1
#
_cell.length_a   1.000
_cell.length_b   1.000
_cell.length_c   1.000
_cell.angle_alpha   90.00
_cell.angle_beta   90.00
_cell.angle_gamma   90.00
#
_symmetry.space_group_name_H-M   'P 1'
#
loop_
_entity.id
_entity.type
_entity.pdbx_description
1 polymer ?
#
loop_
_entity_poly.entity_id
_entity_poly.type
_entity_poly.pdbx_seq_one_letter_code
_entity_poly.pdbx_strand_id
1 'polypeptide(L)'
;MHCLRKIVRRLNKIDDLLSTIDSNNITPWMKNIREEIKHKIDRITLNLDWQKSIEKNQKENITKLQLNPNQKEIFQHSCQKLKAYLNKKHSSTSNKQFYDSYDYNHWSLTSVAHEDDGLPRVSVLTNHNDDAMGIALIRIEIWVQSCLEQWINRSLLLENGYKCFENLQSFYEDYQHEALDFYYSGNKSTDPMGYSRFILTSLTIIRLMHIKLCEDIRFERLKSHAIEIPHLMDLFEFLILPNRDDMIRARDLYDYFLEFNDKSYPDLLSNIDLQNAFGVHFAEQSVEINENLKKIQEQIEHDKKDKIQEINNAKEKYEELMKKVNDLKCECEKDTFYRKCDRCSMIKEANNIKVDIYECPIPSERRSALAVMFELQMPNEIRCYRDILWQFVNRPTSNPSNNMYEWLSTRPHQNKLRQYFKGSRSCKVKLVSETKSISESHYSAPRHVMSTSMEEYFYDNGLQVQISPTRIINFQDECQTLTPQLTDSNYKDLQFSINNTKFVQNRVIAELSKCSLKLKSAEFVEFGSFRSGHRLQWWNLLSILELDSLSMDEESVVILITHALLQYGPVAKDRTSLISSWCPESHQQLLEDHFVDELITRLNRHLKDCECNWQNELILVIITVIVMRIFTICNSTRKDQMTNLVLKCRMIGEKWIELISKTIQNSISSDSDKTNALRNKIVIIGIINLLTYSIYTDSSNTLILSNQDIISLLTIATTIHDNSILNKTTVHMSIFMRNLMRHSEYVLLSIHPIISKILQDTSYESLNKFCTIHWAVVRTKGIMNNKWKKRSTDIYDGWYDSEYESKKLSIDCLRGRFFVNKMTIGFLPDRVTSDDLFRRVFGQHIFEVQAAESEDSYITKHGYHTDGNVHYEFAYDNEYYGSRQLIVYERY
;
A
#
# COMPACT_ATOMS: atom_id res chain seq x y z
N MET A 1 -17.49 6.62 -32.67
CA MET A 1 -17.73 6.31 -34.10
C MET A 1 -16.46 6.11 -34.94
N HIS A 2 -15.54 7.09 -35.05
CA HIS A 2 -14.34 6.97 -35.90
C HIS A 2 -13.42 5.77 -35.56
N CYS A 3 -13.21 5.51 -34.26
CA CYS A 3 -12.42 4.36 -33.80
C CYS A 3 -13.06 3.01 -34.15
N LEU A 4 -14.38 2.87 -33.99
CA LEU A 4 -15.13 1.66 -34.37
C LEU A 4 -15.02 1.38 -35.87
N ARG A 5 -15.12 2.42 -36.73
CA ARG A 5 -14.90 2.29 -38.18
C ARG A 5 -13.50 1.78 -38.52
N LYS A 6 -12.49 2.20 -37.75
CA LYS A 6 -11.09 1.78 -37.94
C LYS A 6 -10.88 0.32 -37.51
N ILE A 7 -11.58 -0.11 -36.46
CA ILE A 7 -11.55 -1.50 -35.97
C ILE A 7 -12.26 -2.44 -36.95
N VAL A 8 -13.46 -2.09 -37.43
CA VAL A 8 -14.19 -2.87 -38.44
C VAL A 8 -13.38 -2.98 -39.74
N ARG A 9 -12.73 -1.90 -40.19
CA ARG A 9 -11.81 -1.94 -41.34
C ARG A 9 -10.61 -2.89 -41.13
N ARG A 10 -10.11 -3.03 -39.91
CA ARG A 10 -9.01 -3.95 -39.59
C ARG A 10 -9.48 -5.40 -39.50
N LEU A 11 -10.69 -5.65 -38.98
CA LEU A 11 -11.33 -6.96 -39.00
C LEU A 11 -11.52 -7.46 -40.44
N ASN A 12 -12.03 -6.62 -41.34
CA ASN A 12 -12.22 -7.02 -42.73
C ASN A 12 -10.87 -7.34 -43.43
N LYS A 13 -9.78 -6.67 -43.06
CA LYS A 13 -8.44 -7.00 -43.56
C LYS A 13 -7.91 -8.35 -43.03
N ILE A 14 -8.29 -8.72 -41.81
CA ILE A 14 -7.97 -10.02 -41.23
C ILE A 14 -8.78 -11.12 -41.93
N ASP A 15 -10.06 -10.86 -42.24
CA ASP A 15 -10.92 -11.80 -42.98
C ASP A 15 -10.40 -12.04 -44.41
N ASP A 16 -9.90 -11.02 -45.10
CA ASP A 16 -9.25 -11.16 -46.41
C ASP A 16 -7.97 -12.02 -46.34
N LEU A 17 -7.16 -11.85 -45.27
CA LEU A 17 -5.95 -12.63 -45.02
C LEU A 17 -6.24 -14.11 -44.69
N LEU A 18 -7.33 -14.38 -43.97
CA LEU A 18 -7.78 -15.75 -43.68
C LEU A 18 -8.24 -16.48 -44.95
N SER A 19 -8.71 -15.74 -45.96
CA SER A 19 -9.14 -16.33 -47.24
C SER A 19 -7.98 -16.60 -48.22
N THR A 20 -6.78 -16.07 -47.95
CA THR A 20 -5.63 -16.11 -48.88
C THR A 20 -4.43 -16.91 -48.37
N ILE A 21 -4.45 -17.41 -47.13
CA ILE A 21 -3.32 -18.12 -46.51
C ILE A 21 -3.74 -19.56 -46.17
N ASP A 22 -3.28 -20.54 -46.95
CA ASP A 22 -3.43 -22.00 -46.71
C ASP A 22 -2.33 -22.52 -45.75
N SER A 23 -2.25 -21.95 -44.55
CA SER A 23 -1.28 -22.36 -43.52
C SER A 23 -2.00 -22.77 -42.23
N ASN A 24 -2.11 -24.08 -42.00
CA ASN A 24 -2.80 -24.68 -40.85
C ASN A 24 -2.34 -24.15 -39.47
N ASN A 25 -1.16 -23.54 -39.38
CA ASN A 25 -0.61 -22.99 -38.12
C ASN A 25 -0.92 -21.51 -37.88
N ILE A 26 -1.27 -20.73 -38.90
CA ILE A 26 -1.56 -19.28 -38.76
C ILE A 26 -3.06 -19.05 -38.61
N THR A 27 -3.87 -19.90 -39.24
CA THR A 27 -5.34 -19.82 -39.25
C THR A 27 -5.97 -19.84 -37.84
N PRO A 28 -5.54 -20.71 -36.89
CA PRO A 28 -6.14 -20.75 -35.54
C PRO A 28 -5.90 -19.48 -34.73
N TRP A 29 -4.68 -18.93 -34.79
CA TRP A 29 -4.30 -17.72 -34.07
C TRP A 29 -5.03 -16.49 -34.60
N MET A 30 -5.13 -16.34 -35.93
CA MET A 30 -5.89 -15.24 -36.54
C MET A 30 -7.39 -15.36 -36.29
N LYS A 31 -7.93 -16.59 -36.23
CA LYS A 31 -9.33 -16.86 -35.87
C LYS A 31 -9.61 -16.50 -34.40
N ASN A 32 -8.68 -16.81 -33.49
CA ASN A 32 -8.81 -16.45 -32.07
C ASN A 32 -8.75 -14.92 -31.86
N ILE A 33 -7.84 -14.22 -32.53
CA ILE A 33 -7.79 -12.74 -32.48
C ILE A 33 -9.06 -12.11 -33.06
N ARG A 34 -9.66 -12.70 -34.10
CA ARG A 34 -10.93 -12.24 -34.66
C ARG A 34 -12.06 -12.36 -33.65
N GLU A 35 -12.18 -13.52 -33.01
CA GLU A 35 -13.17 -13.80 -31.96
C GLU A 35 -13.02 -12.79 -30.81
N GLU A 36 -11.80 -12.59 -30.32
CA GLU A 36 -11.53 -11.68 -29.20
C GLU A 36 -11.85 -10.22 -29.54
N ILE A 37 -11.55 -9.77 -30.76
CA ILE A 37 -11.89 -8.41 -31.21
C ILE A 37 -13.40 -8.26 -31.39
N LYS A 38 -14.11 -9.27 -31.93
CA LYS A 38 -15.58 -9.24 -32.03
C LYS A 38 -16.22 -9.17 -30.65
N HIS A 39 -15.77 -10.01 -29.71
CA HIS A 39 -16.30 -10.05 -28.35
C HIS A 39 -16.09 -8.73 -27.59
N LYS A 40 -14.97 -8.04 -27.85
CA LYS A 40 -14.71 -6.69 -27.31
C LYS A 40 -15.56 -5.62 -27.98
N ILE A 41 -15.85 -5.72 -29.28
CA ILE A 41 -16.79 -4.82 -29.98
C ILE A 41 -18.19 -5.00 -29.41
N ASP A 42 -18.65 -6.23 -29.18
CA ASP A 42 -20.00 -6.50 -28.65
C ASP A 42 -20.15 -5.95 -27.23
N ARG A 43 -19.12 -6.07 -26.36
CA ARG A 43 -19.08 -5.40 -25.04
C ARG A 43 -19.10 -3.87 -25.12
N ILE A 44 -18.44 -3.28 -26.12
CA ILE A 44 -18.45 -1.82 -26.33
C ILE A 44 -19.82 -1.37 -26.88
N THR A 45 -20.46 -2.20 -27.71
CA THR A 45 -21.74 -1.92 -28.36
C THR A 45 -22.91 -2.08 -27.38
N LEU A 46 -22.85 -3.05 -26.45
CA LEU A 46 -23.81 -3.21 -25.35
C LEU A 46 -23.78 -2.06 -24.34
N ASN A 47 -22.67 -1.32 -24.26
CA ASN A 47 -22.55 -0.14 -23.41
C ASN A 47 -23.07 1.15 -24.09
N LEU A 48 -23.68 1.11 -25.28
CA LEU A 48 -24.13 2.34 -25.97
C LEU A 48 -25.27 3.12 -25.26
N ASP A 49 -25.82 2.64 -24.14
CA ASP A 49 -26.83 3.37 -23.36
C ASP A 49 -26.28 4.64 -22.67
N TRP A 50 -24.97 4.74 -22.42
CA TRP A 50 -24.37 6.03 -21.98
C TRP A 50 -24.30 7.06 -23.12
N GLN A 51 -24.44 6.65 -24.39
CA GLN A 51 -24.50 7.57 -25.53
C GLN A 51 -25.91 8.11 -25.78
N LYS A 52 -26.98 7.39 -25.39
CA LYS A 52 -28.36 7.94 -25.37
C LYS A 52 -28.51 9.09 -24.35
N SER A 53 -27.70 9.08 -23.29
CA SER A 53 -27.58 10.18 -22.32
C SER A 53 -26.93 11.43 -22.94
N ILE A 54 -25.98 11.25 -23.87
CA ILE A 54 -25.26 12.34 -24.53
C ILE A 54 -26.05 12.89 -25.75
N GLU A 55 -26.79 12.04 -26.47
CA GLU A 55 -27.65 12.46 -27.59
C GLU A 55 -28.83 13.36 -27.18
N LYS A 56 -29.18 13.42 -25.88
CA LYS A 56 -30.20 14.34 -25.37
C LYS A 56 -29.75 15.81 -25.35
N ASN A 57 -28.45 16.08 -25.51
CA ASN A 57 -27.86 17.42 -25.39
C ASN A 57 -27.23 18.00 -26.66
N GLN A 58 -27.32 17.36 -27.82
CA GLN A 58 -26.89 17.96 -29.10
C GLN A 58 -27.86 17.64 -30.23
N LYS A 59 -28.74 18.61 -30.54
CA LYS A 59 -29.46 18.66 -31.81
C LYS A 59 -28.45 18.96 -32.91
N GLU A 60 -28.13 18.00 -33.76
CA GLU A 60 -27.83 18.27 -35.18
C GLU A 60 -27.89 17.01 -36.05
N ASN A 61 -28.48 17.19 -37.22
CA ASN A 61 -28.82 16.15 -38.20
C ASN A 61 -27.57 15.46 -38.77
N ILE A 62 -27.50 14.13 -38.68
CA ILE A 62 -26.69 13.34 -39.61
C ILE A 62 -27.53 12.21 -40.21
N THR A 63 -27.78 12.39 -41.50
CA THR A 63 -28.54 11.58 -42.44
C THR A 63 -28.00 10.15 -42.56
N LYS A 64 -28.94 9.21 -42.73
CA LYS A 64 -28.73 7.80 -43.11
C LYS A 64 -27.70 7.67 -44.25
N LEU A 65 -26.72 6.77 -44.09
CA LEU A 65 -25.92 6.26 -45.21
C LEU A 65 -25.65 4.77 -45.02
N GLN A 66 -26.33 3.99 -45.85
CA GLN A 66 -26.16 2.56 -46.05
C GLN A 66 -24.77 2.28 -46.65
N LEU A 67 -24.07 1.27 -46.13
CA LEU A 67 -22.81 0.79 -46.71
C LEU A 67 -23.05 -0.53 -47.45
N ASN A 68 -22.79 -0.49 -48.75
CA ASN A 68 -22.96 -1.58 -49.70
C ASN A 68 -21.65 -2.41 -49.77
N PRO A 69 -21.66 -3.76 -49.68
CA PRO A 69 -20.44 -4.56 -49.49
C PRO A 69 -19.56 -4.78 -50.75
N ASN A 70 -19.95 -4.29 -51.93
CA ASN A 70 -19.37 -4.74 -53.21
C ASN A 70 -18.56 -3.67 -53.96
N GLN A 71 -17.52 -3.11 -53.34
CA GLN A 71 -16.47 -2.41 -54.10
C GLN A 71 -15.09 -3.02 -53.79
N LYS A 72 -14.73 -4.02 -54.61
CA LYS A 72 -13.37 -4.53 -54.77
C LYS A 72 -12.60 -3.56 -55.64
N GLU A 73 -11.79 -2.70 -55.03
CA GLU A 73 -10.56 -2.16 -55.60
C GLU A 73 -9.93 -1.23 -54.57
N ILE A 74 -8.60 -1.11 -54.61
CA ILE A 74 -7.74 -0.40 -53.64
C ILE A 74 -7.43 -1.24 -52.39
N PHE A 75 -6.51 -2.21 -52.47
CA PHE A 75 -5.49 -2.47 -51.41
C PHE A 75 -4.41 -3.43 -51.95
N GLN A 76 -3.52 -2.97 -52.84
CA GLN A 76 -2.22 -3.62 -53.03
C GLN A 76 -1.16 -2.84 -52.25
N HIS A 77 -0.57 -3.47 -51.23
CA HIS A 77 0.75 -3.08 -50.73
C HIS A 77 1.51 -4.31 -50.20
N SER A 78 2.79 -4.38 -50.55
CA SER A 78 3.63 -5.58 -50.49
C SER A 78 3.99 -6.02 -49.06
N CYS A 79 3.75 -7.30 -48.79
CA CYS A 79 3.88 -7.96 -47.49
C CYS A 79 5.33 -8.41 -47.18
N GLN A 80 6.34 -7.64 -47.58
CA GLN A 80 7.76 -8.03 -47.41
C GLN A 80 8.32 -7.67 -46.01
N LYS A 81 7.90 -6.54 -45.42
CA LYS A 81 8.37 -6.13 -44.07
C LYS A 81 7.80 -6.99 -42.94
N LEU A 82 6.57 -7.47 -43.08
CA LEU A 82 5.92 -8.32 -42.07
C LEU A 82 6.53 -9.73 -42.05
N LYS A 83 6.86 -10.29 -43.22
CA LYS A 83 7.55 -11.59 -43.32
C LYS A 83 8.94 -11.55 -42.67
N ALA A 84 9.69 -10.46 -42.86
CA ALA A 84 10.98 -10.27 -42.20
C ALA A 84 10.85 -10.14 -40.68
N TYR A 85 9.79 -9.49 -40.19
CA TYR A 85 9.49 -9.39 -38.75
C TYR A 85 9.11 -10.74 -38.13
N LEU A 86 8.29 -11.54 -38.81
CA LEU A 86 7.86 -12.86 -38.36
C LEU A 86 9.03 -13.87 -38.34
N ASN A 87 9.89 -13.85 -39.35
CA ASN A 87 11.06 -14.73 -39.41
C ASN A 87 12.08 -14.42 -38.31
N LYS A 88 12.22 -13.15 -37.91
CA LYS A 88 13.14 -12.74 -36.83
C LYS A 88 12.67 -13.20 -35.44
N LYS A 89 11.39 -13.55 -35.29
CA LYS A 89 10.81 -14.05 -34.03
C LYS A 89 10.91 -15.57 -33.90
N HIS A 90 10.93 -16.29 -35.02
CA HIS A 90 11.02 -17.76 -35.06
C HIS A 90 12.38 -18.31 -34.63
N SER A 91 13.48 -17.59 -34.89
CA SER A 91 14.84 -18.01 -34.46
C SER A 91 15.09 -17.88 -32.95
N SER A 92 14.15 -17.34 -32.18
CA SER A 92 14.24 -17.22 -30.71
C SER A 92 13.23 -18.08 -29.95
N THR A 93 12.42 -18.91 -30.65
CA THR A 93 11.32 -19.67 -30.03
C THR A 93 11.34 -21.18 -30.28
N SER A 94 12.39 -21.74 -30.88
CA SER A 94 12.61 -23.19 -30.93
C SER A 94 13.14 -23.70 -29.58
N ASN A 95 12.33 -23.60 -28.52
CA ASN A 95 12.39 -24.40 -27.29
C ASN A 95 11.20 -24.12 -26.34
N LYS A 96 9.99 -23.95 -26.89
CA LYS A 96 8.75 -24.08 -26.11
C LYS A 96 7.75 -24.92 -26.89
N GLN A 97 7.64 -26.18 -26.47
CA GLN A 97 6.51 -27.03 -26.83
C GLN A 97 5.21 -26.37 -26.36
N PHE A 98 4.24 -26.39 -27.27
CA PHE A 98 2.86 -25.98 -27.07
C PHE A 98 2.23 -26.75 -25.91
N TYR A 99 1.63 -26.04 -24.96
CA TYR A 99 0.60 -26.58 -24.07
C TYR A 99 -0.50 -25.55 -23.91
N ASP A 100 -1.73 -26.07 -23.96
CA ASP A 100 -2.98 -25.35 -24.05
C ASP A 100 -3.24 -24.37 -22.89
N SER A 101 -3.94 -23.30 -23.26
CA SER A 101 -4.35 -22.19 -22.41
C SER A 101 -5.51 -22.60 -21.49
N TYR A 102 -5.23 -22.85 -20.21
CA TYR A 102 -6.14 -22.61 -19.08
C TYR A 102 -5.29 -22.47 -17.81
N ASP A 103 -5.40 -21.34 -17.10
CA ASP A 103 -4.96 -21.05 -15.72
C ASP A 103 -3.58 -21.50 -15.18
N TYR A 104 -2.64 -21.94 -16.03
CA TYR A 104 -1.33 -22.39 -15.58
C TYR A 104 -0.23 -21.31 -15.49
N ASN A 105 -0.56 -20.02 -15.60
CA ASN A 105 0.46 -18.94 -15.64
C ASN A 105 0.55 -18.03 -14.40
N HIS A 106 -0.15 -18.31 -13.30
CA HIS A 106 -0.09 -17.44 -12.11
C HIS A 106 0.98 -17.81 -11.06
N TRP A 107 1.78 -18.86 -11.26
CA TRP A 107 2.69 -19.37 -10.21
C TRP A 107 4.18 -19.04 -10.40
N SER A 108 4.52 -18.13 -11.32
CA SER A 108 5.83 -17.48 -11.35
C SER A 108 5.82 -16.17 -10.54
N LEU A 109 5.49 -16.25 -9.25
CA LEU A 109 5.90 -15.22 -8.30
C LEU A 109 7.35 -15.54 -7.92
N THR A 110 8.25 -14.88 -8.63
CA THR A 110 9.70 -14.97 -8.49
C THR A 110 10.16 -14.60 -7.09
N SER A 111 11.13 -15.38 -6.60
CA SER A 111 11.95 -15.13 -5.42
C SER A 111 12.57 -13.73 -5.44
N VAL A 112 12.11 -12.83 -4.57
CA VAL A 112 12.89 -11.63 -4.19
C VAL A 112 12.51 -11.24 -2.78
N ALA A 113 13.07 -11.93 -1.78
CA ALA A 113 13.22 -11.46 -0.41
C ALA A 113 13.78 -12.63 0.41
N HIS A 114 15.11 -12.65 0.50
CA HIS A 114 15.95 -13.25 1.56
C HIS A 114 17.31 -13.73 1.04
N GLU A 115 17.58 -13.69 -0.27
CA GLU A 115 18.90 -14.07 -0.82
C GLU A 115 19.66 -12.97 -1.59
N ASP A 116 19.07 -11.81 -1.85
CA ASP A 116 19.79 -10.68 -2.47
C ASP A 116 20.06 -9.58 -1.41
N ASP A 117 21.31 -9.15 -1.29
CA ASP A 117 21.80 -7.98 -0.52
C ASP A 117 21.21 -6.63 -1.01
N GLY A 118 20.12 -6.65 -1.78
CA GLY A 118 19.49 -5.52 -2.43
C GLY A 118 18.22 -5.03 -1.74
N LEU A 119 17.84 -3.80 -2.07
CA LEU A 119 16.57 -3.21 -1.65
C LEU A 119 15.39 -3.96 -2.32
N PRO A 120 14.27 -4.25 -1.61
CA PRO A 120 13.13 -4.95 -2.19
C PRO A 120 12.51 -4.17 -3.36
N ARG A 121 12.17 -4.87 -4.46
CA ARG A 121 11.50 -4.25 -5.61
C ARG A 121 9.99 -4.23 -5.41
N VAL A 122 9.46 -3.09 -4.99
CA VAL A 122 8.02 -2.90 -4.71
C VAL A 122 7.17 -3.29 -5.93
N SER A 123 7.50 -2.84 -7.13
CA SER A 123 6.76 -3.16 -8.38
C SER A 123 6.77 -4.63 -8.80
N VAL A 124 7.72 -5.44 -8.31
CA VAL A 124 7.80 -6.88 -8.61
C VAL A 124 6.99 -7.69 -7.60
N LEU A 125 6.83 -7.17 -6.39
CA LEU A 125 6.07 -7.79 -5.31
C LEU A 125 4.56 -7.51 -5.43
N THR A 126 4.18 -6.45 -6.15
CA THR A 126 2.80 -5.93 -6.29
C THR A 126 2.15 -6.33 -7.62
N ASN A 127 1.95 -7.63 -7.85
CA ASN A 127 1.08 -8.10 -8.95
C ASN A 127 -0.40 -8.01 -8.54
N HIS A 128 -1.27 -7.63 -9.48
CA HIS A 128 -2.68 -7.15 -9.36
C HIS A 128 -3.74 -8.03 -8.64
N ASN A 129 -3.40 -8.88 -7.66
CA ASN A 129 -4.37 -9.54 -6.78
C ASN A 129 -4.26 -8.97 -5.36
N ASP A 130 -5.37 -8.50 -4.78
CA ASP A 130 -5.44 -7.86 -3.45
C ASP A 130 -4.81 -8.72 -2.33
N ASP A 131 -5.05 -10.03 -2.32
CA ASP A 131 -4.47 -10.96 -1.32
C ASP A 131 -2.94 -11.12 -1.45
N ALA A 132 -2.39 -10.89 -2.65
CA ALA A 132 -0.94 -10.90 -2.85
C ALA A 132 -0.31 -9.58 -2.40
N MET A 133 -1.05 -8.47 -2.51
CA MET A 133 -0.59 -7.14 -2.12
C MET A 133 -0.33 -7.05 -0.62
N GLY A 134 -1.27 -7.50 0.23
CA GLY A 134 -1.11 -7.44 1.69
C GLY A 134 0.14 -8.17 2.19
N ILE A 135 0.36 -9.39 1.71
CA ILE A 135 1.56 -10.19 2.02
C ILE A 135 2.85 -9.50 1.56
N ALA A 136 2.83 -8.91 0.35
CA ALA A 136 3.98 -8.18 -0.19
C ALA A 136 4.37 -6.98 0.67
N LEU A 137 3.38 -6.16 1.07
CA LEU A 137 3.59 -4.99 1.92
C LEU A 137 4.14 -5.39 3.30
N ILE A 138 3.55 -6.40 3.94
CA ILE A 138 4.03 -6.89 5.24
C ILE A 138 5.49 -7.37 5.13
N ARG A 139 5.85 -8.06 4.05
CA ARG A 139 7.22 -8.53 3.83
C ARG A 139 8.21 -7.37 3.68
N ILE A 140 7.81 -6.31 2.98
CA ILE A 140 8.61 -5.08 2.87
C ILE A 140 8.79 -4.42 4.25
N GLU A 141 7.72 -4.33 5.04
CA GLU A 141 7.73 -3.72 6.37
C GLU A 141 8.64 -4.49 7.36
N ILE A 142 8.58 -5.83 7.35
CA ILE A 142 9.47 -6.69 8.13
C ILE A 142 10.92 -6.54 7.67
N TRP A 143 11.17 -6.45 6.36
CA TRP A 143 12.52 -6.21 5.82
C TRP A 143 13.06 -4.84 6.25
N VAL A 144 12.24 -3.79 6.21
CA VAL A 144 12.64 -2.46 6.67
C VAL A 144 13.02 -2.49 8.16
N GLN A 145 12.22 -3.18 8.97
CA GLN A 145 12.49 -3.36 10.39
C GLN A 145 13.81 -4.08 10.67
N SER A 146 14.11 -5.14 9.91
CA SER A 146 15.17 -6.10 10.26
C SER A 146 16.48 -5.89 9.51
N CYS A 147 16.43 -5.29 8.32
CA CYS A 147 17.55 -5.31 7.36
C CYS A 147 17.95 -3.92 6.84
N LEU A 148 17.09 -2.90 6.91
CA LEU A 148 17.35 -1.60 6.28
C LEU A 148 18.62 -0.94 6.79
N GLU A 149 18.85 -0.91 8.11
CA GLU A 149 20.05 -0.28 8.67
C GLU A 149 21.34 -0.94 8.16
N GLN A 150 21.38 -2.27 8.15
CA GLN A 150 22.52 -3.01 7.62
C GLN A 150 22.73 -2.75 6.13
N TRP A 151 21.64 -2.68 5.37
CA TRP A 151 21.68 -2.37 3.94
C TRP A 151 22.22 -0.96 3.68
N ILE A 152 21.79 0.05 4.44
CA ILE A 152 22.28 1.43 4.33
C ILE A 152 23.78 1.47 4.63
N ASN A 153 24.20 0.87 5.74
CA ASN A 153 25.60 0.82 6.15
C ASN A 153 26.50 0.19 5.07
N ARG A 154 26.08 -0.93 4.49
CA ARG A 154 26.83 -1.59 3.40
C ARG A 154 26.82 -0.76 2.12
N SER A 155 25.67 -0.19 1.74
CA SER A 155 25.51 0.55 0.49
C SER A 155 26.34 1.83 0.46
N LEU A 156 26.50 2.51 1.60
CA LEU A 156 27.34 3.71 1.71
C LEU A 156 28.84 3.42 1.55
N LEU A 157 29.29 2.18 1.80
CA LEU A 157 30.69 1.77 1.65
C LEU A 157 31.08 1.41 0.20
N LEU A 158 30.09 1.25 -0.70
CA LEU A 158 30.34 0.90 -2.10
C LEU A 158 30.81 2.12 -2.91
N GLU A 159 31.51 1.88 -4.03
CA GLU A 159 32.02 2.94 -4.93
C GLU A 159 30.93 3.91 -5.44
N ASN A 160 29.66 3.48 -5.43
CA ASN A 160 28.50 4.30 -5.81
C ASN A 160 27.62 4.69 -4.61
N GLY A 161 28.19 4.87 -3.41
CA GLY A 161 27.46 5.19 -2.18
C GLY A 161 26.51 6.38 -2.27
N TYR A 162 26.79 7.36 -3.14
CA TYR A 162 25.91 8.50 -3.41
C TYR A 162 24.53 8.11 -3.98
N LYS A 163 24.41 6.95 -4.65
CA LYS A 163 23.13 6.43 -5.17
C LYS A 163 22.25 5.80 -4.09
N CYS A 164 22.80 5.53 -2.89
CA CYS A 164 22.06 4.93 -1.79
C CYS A 164 20.79 5.74 -1.47
N PHE A 165 20.92 7.05 -1.33
CA PHE A 165 19.81 7.96 -1.02
C PHE A 165 18.78 8.04 -2.16
N GLU A 166 19.20 7.97 -3.42
CA GLU A 166 18.29 7.95 -4.59
C GLU A 166 17.49 6.66 -4.66
N ASN A 167 18.14 5.53 -4.41
CA ASN A 167 17.49 4.23 -4.37
C ASN A 167 16.46 4.16 -3.24
N LEU A 168 16.78 4.73 -2.07
CA LEU A 168 15.84 4.85 -0.95
C LEU A 168 14.66 5.76 -1.27
N GLN A 169 14.91 6.90 -1.93
CA GLN A 169 13.84 7.79 -2.39
C GLN A 169 12.89 7.05 -3.34
N SER A 170 13.41 6.40 -4.37
CA SER A 170 12.58 5.66 -5.34
C SER A 170 11.77 4.56 -4.65
N PHE A 171 12.37 3.83 -3.72
CA PHE A 171 11.68 2.79 -2.98
C PHE A 171 10.62 3.32 -2.04
N TYR A 172 10.89 4.41 -1.34
CA TYR A 172 9.91 5.04 -0.47
C TYR A 172 8.72 5.55 -1.28
N GLU A 173 8.98 6.13 -2.46
CA GLU A 173 7.94 6.59 -3.37
C GLU A 173 7.01 5.45 -3.81
N ASP A 174 7.58 4.33 -4.26
CA ASP A 174 6.80 3.15 -4.65
C ASP A 174 6.08 2.53 -3.45
N TYR A 175 6.77 2.36 -2.31
CA TYR A 175 6.19 1.76 -1.10
C TYR A 175 5.03 2.60 -0.56
N GLN A 176 5.19 3.92 -0.46
CA GLN A 176 4.13 4.78 0.04
C GLN A 176 2.90 4.71 -0.87
N HIS A 177 3.08 4.73 -2.19
CA HIS A 177 1.98 4.63 -3.14
C HIS A 177 1.17 3.35 -2.91
N GLU A 178 1.82 2.20 -2.92
CA GLU A 178 1.16 0.90 -2.77
C GLU A 178 0.57 0.70 -1.37
N ALA A 179 1.30 1.10 -0.31
CA ALA A 179 0.83 0.96 1.07
C ALA A 179 -0.41 1.80 1.33
N LEU A 180 -0.44 3.04 0.83
CA LEU A 180 -1.59 3.92 1.03
C LEU A 180 -2.77 3.50 0.17
N ASP A 181 -2.58 3.10 -1.09
CA ASP A 181 -3.68 2.58 -1.91
C ASP A 181 -4.33 1.32 -1.27
N PHE A 182 -3.51 0.46 -0.66
CA PHE A 182 -3.99 -0.78 -0.05
C PHE A 182 -4.61 -0.59 1.34
N TYR A 183 -3.94 0.11 2.26
CA TYR A 183 -4.43 0.29 3.63
C TYR A 183 -5.51 1.37 3.76
N TYR A 184 -5.64 2.24 2.75
CA TYR A 184 -6.55 3.37 2.75
C TYR A 184 -7.29 3.50 1.40
N SER A 185 -8.62 3.35 1.41
CA SER A 185 -9.43 3.51 0.19
C SER A 185 -10.66 4.39 0.43
N GLY A 186 -10.97 5.29 -0.50
CA GLY A 186 -12.23 6.05 -0.49
C GLY A 186 -12.50 6.87 0.78
N ASN A 187 -11.46 7.45 1.39
CA ASN A 187 -11.51 8.18 2.66
C ASN A 187 -11.86 7.34 3.91
N LYS A 188 -11.63 6.02 3.87
CA LYS A 188 -11.78 5.13 5.02
C LYS A 188 -10.61 4.15 5.09
N SER A 189 -10.10 3.95 6.31
CA SER A 189 -9.13 2.88 6.56
C SER A 189 -9.78 1.53 6.35
N THR A 190 -9.13 0.70 5.53
CA THR A 190 -9.49 -0.71 5.36
C THR A 190 -8.62 -1.61 6.23
N ASP A 191 -7.51 -1.09 6.79
CA ASP A 191 -6.57 -1.79 7.67
C ASP A 191 -5.84 -0.83 8.64
N PRO A 192 -6.41 -0.51 9.81
CA PRO A 192 -5.75 0.34 10.81
C PRO A 192 -4.41 -0.22 11.33
N MET A 193 -4.24 -1.55 11.37
CA MET A 193 -3.00 -2.19 11.80
C MET A 193 -1.92 -2.02 10.73
N GLY A 194 -2.25 -2.26 9.47
CA GLY A 194 -1.38 -1.98 8.32
C GLY A 194 -1.00 -0.53 8.21
N TYR A 195 -1.96 0.37 8.42
CA TYR A 195 -1.68 1.81 8.44
C TYR A 195 -0.71 2.21 9.56
N SER A 196 -0.83 1.60 10.74
CA SER A 196 0.14 1.79 11.83
C SER A 196 1.55 1.32 11.43
N ARG A 197 1.67 0.16 10.76
CA ARG A 197 2.95 -0.33 10.22
C ARG A 197 3.52 0.59 9.14
N PHE A 198 2.69 1.15 8.27
CA PHE A 198 3.10 2.16 7.30
C PHE A 198 3.73 3.39 7.95
N ILE A 199 3.10 3.91 9.02
CA ILE A 199 3.64 5.03 9.80
C ILE A 199 5.01 4.66 10.40
N LEU A 200 5.08 3.54 11.13
CA LEU A 200 6.34 3.09 11.75
C LEU A 200 7.46 2.86 10.72
N THR A 201 7.11 2.27 9.58
CA THR A 201 8.04 2.00 8.46
C THR A 201 8.57 3.28 7.86
N SER A 202 7.69 4.25 7.56
CA SER A 202 8.08 5.56 7.06
C SER A 202 8.99 6.31 8.03
N LEU A 203 8.61 6.37 9.30
CA LEU A 203 9.40 7.06 10.33
C LEU A 203 10.76 6.41 10.56
N THR A 204 10.86 5.09 10.39
CA THR A 204 12.16 4.37 10.49
C THR A 204 13.07 4.72 9.33
N ILE A 205 12.55 4.79 8.10
CA ILE A 205 13.33 5.23 6.93
C ILE A 205 13.82 6.66 7.15
N ILE A 206 12.93 7.58 7.55
CA ILE A 206 13.27 8.98 7.85
C ILE A 206 14.35 9.06 8.93
N ARG A 207 14.16 8.39 10.07
CA ARG A 207 15.13 8.36 11.18
C ARG A 207 16.50 7.86 10.73
N LEU A 208 16.57 6.72 10.02
CA LEU A 208 17.84 6.13 9.61
C LEU A 208 18.56 7.03 8.59
N MET A 209 17.84 7.61 7.64
CA MET A 209 18.43 8.60 6.70
C MET A 209 18.97 9.81 7.45
N HIS A 210 18.19 10.35 8.40
CA HIS A 210 18.61 11.50 9.19
C HIS A 210 19.88 11.21 10.01
N ILE A 211 19.93 10.05 10.70
CA ILE A 211 21.13 9.61 11.43
C ILE A 211 22.35 9.57 10.50
N LYS A 212 22.22 8.97 9.30
CA LYS A 212 23.33 8.89 8.35
C LYS A 212 23.77 10.23 7.78
N LEU A 213 22.84 11.16 7.59
CA LEU A 213 23.20 12.53 7.22
C LEU A 213 23.95 13.21 8.37
N CYS A 214 23.50 13.06 9.62
CA CYS A 214 24.20 13.62 10.79
C CYS A 214 25.61 13.06 11.04
N GLU A 215 25.90 11.82 10.57
CA GLU A 215 27.23 11.21 10.63
C GLU A 215 28.21 11.81 9.59
N ASP A 216 27.69 12.38 8.49
CA ASP A 216 28.51 13.08 7.49
C ASP A 216 28.91 14.47 7.99
N ILE A 217 30.21 14.74 8.05
CA ILE A 217 30.77 16.02 8.50
C ILE A 217 30.22 17.22 7.72
N ARG A 218 29.83 17.04 6.45
CA ARG A 218 29.23 18.08 5.61
C ARG A 218 27.85 18.52 6.13
N PHE A 219 27.14 17.63 6.81
CA PHE A 219 25.76 17.83 7.24
C PHE A 219 25.57 17.71 8.76
N GLU A 220 26.67 17.65 9.53
CA GLU A 220 26.64 17.48 10.99
C GLU A 220 25.70 18.45 11.70
N ARG A 221 25.57 19.69 11.19
CA ARG A 221 24.68 20.70 11.76
C ARG A 221 23.23 20.25 11.87
N LEU A 222 22.76 19.30 11.05
CA LEU A 222 21.43 18.70 11.15
C LEU A 222 21.07 18.22 12.56
N LYS A 223 22.05 17.81 13.38
CA LYS A 223 21.83 17.44 14.80
C LYS A 223 21.18 18.56 15.64
N SER A 224 21.29 19.80 15.19
CA SER A 224 20.75 21.00 15.84
C SER A 224 19.47 21.54 15.18
N HIS A 225 19.02 20.92 14.08
CA HIS A 225 17.82 21.30 13.34
C HIS A 225 16.60 20.52 13.81
N ALA A 226 15.45 21.18 13.84
CA ALA A 226 14.21 20.52 14.18
C ALA A 226 13.74 19.58 13.06
N ILE A 227 12.94 18.58 13.42
CA ILE A 227 12.18 17.77 12.46
C ILE A 227 10.70 17.96 12.81
N GLU A 228 10.08 18.95 12.16
CA GLU A 228 8.70 19.34 12.47
C GLU A 228 7.70 18.54 11.62
N ILE A 229 7.21 17.44 12.20
CA ILE A 229 6.10 16.68 11.61
C ILE A 229 4.83 17.00 12.42
N PRO A 230 3.86 17.72 11.83
CA PRO A 230 2.67 18.18 12.55
C PRO A 230 1.89 17.03 13.19
N HIS A 231 1.50 17.21 14.46
CA HIS A 231 0.72 16.25 15.25
C HIS A 231 1.33 14.84 15.37
N LEU A 232 2.59 14.63 14.98
CA LEU A 232 3.22 13.31 15.01
C LEU A 232 3.22 12.72 16.42
N MET A 233 3.57 13.54 17.41
CA MET A 233 3.64 13.09 18.80
C MET A 233 2.28 12.63 19.34
N ASP A 234 1.20 13.31 18.95
CA ASP A 234 -0.17 12.95 19.30
C ASP A 234 -0.62 11.66 18.58
N LEU A 235 -0.14 11.43 17.34
CA LEU A 235 -0.51 10.29 16.52
C LEU A 235 -0.04 8.95 17.10
N PHE A 236 1.07 8.95 17.85
CA PHE A 236 1.57 7.72 18.51
C PHE A 236 0.54 7.10 19.44
N GLU A 237 -0.31 7.90 20.11
CA GLU A 237 -1.40 7.42 20.98
C GLU A 237 -2.37 6.49 20.21
N PHE A 238 -2.55 6.74 18.92
CA PHE A 238 -3.57 6.07 18.10
C PHE A 238 -3.08 4.82 17.37
N LEU A 239 -1.78 4.56 17.35
CA LEU A 239 -1.22 3.40 16.64
C LEU A 239 -1.76 2.09 17.22
N ILE A 240 -2.07 1.13 16.34
CA ILE A 240 -2.53 -0.21 16.70
C ILE A 240 -1.37 -1.17 16.58
N LEU A 241 -0.80 -1.58 17.72
CA LEU A 241 0.50 -2.27 17.81
C LEU A 241 0.34 -3.62 18.54
N PRO A 242 0.07 -4.72 17.82
CA PRO A 242 -0.13 -6.02 18.45
C PRO A 242 1.15 -6.62 19.04
N ASN A 243 2.30 -6.37 18.43
CA ASN A 243 3.57 -7.04 18.76
C ASN A 243 4.46 -6.19 19.68
N ARG A 244 5.30 -6.86 20.48
CA ARG A 244 6.25 -6.21 21.40
C ARG A 244 7.25 -5.33 20.64
N ASP A 245 7.82 -5.84 19.56
CA ASP A 245 8.85 -5.13 18.79
C ASP A 245 8.31 -3.83 18.17
N ASP A 246 7.06 -3.84 17.70
CA ASP A 246 6.40 -2.64 17.19
C ASP A 246 6.16 -1.60 18.30
N MET A 247 5.82 -2.03 19.52
CA MET A 247 5.70 -1.13 20.68
C MET A 247 7.04 -0.51 21.06
N ILE A 248 8.11 -1.32 21.11
CA ILE A 248 9.47 -0.83 21.39
C ILE A 248 9.90 0.16 20.30
N ARG A 249 9.70 -0.21 19.03
CA ARG A 249 10.00 0.66 17.88
C ARG A 249 9.20 1.96 17.93
N ALA A 250 7.92 1.91 18.29
CA ALA A 250 7.10 3.10 18.46
C ALA A 250 7.66 4.01 19.57
N ARG A 251 8.10 3.45 20.70
CA ARG A 251 8.78 4.23 21.74
C ARG A 251 10.07 4.87 21.23
N ASP A 252 10.94 4.10 20.58
CA ASP A 252 12.23 4.60 20.09
C ASP A 252 12.06 5.71 19.06
N LEU A 253 11.07 5.58 18.16
CA LEU A 253 10.72 6.62 17.19
C LEU A 253 10.13 7.85 17.90
N TYR A 254 9.21 7.66 18.84
CA TYR A 254 8.64 8.76 19.63
C TYR A 254 9.75 9.58 20.28
N ASP A 255 10.70 8.94 20.97
CA ASP A 255 11.79 9.65 21.63
C ASP A 255 12.72 10.36 20.66
N TYR A 256 13.04 9.71 19.55
CA TYR A 256 13.86 10.31 18.51
C TYR A 256 13.21 11.59 17.97
N PHE A 257 11.95 11.52 17.54
CA PHE A 257 11.28 12.69 16.97
C PHE A 257 10.94 13.74 18.04
N LEU A 258 10.72 13.35 19.31
CA LEU A 258 10.57 14.31 20.40
C LEU A 258 11.85 15.12 20.62
N GLU A 259 13.02 14.45 20.65
CA GLU A 259 14.31 15.11 20.79
C GLU A 259 14.55 16.12 19.67
N PHE A 260 14.20 15.74 18.44
CA PHE A 260 14.37 16.60 17.27
C PHE A 260 13.31 17.71 17.19
N ASN A 261 12.08 17.49 17.65
CA ASN A 261 11.05 18.53 17.69
C ASN A 261 11.45 19.70 18.61
N ASP A 262 12.24 19.45 19.65
CA ASP A 262 12.66 20.45 20.63
C ASP A 262 13.97 21.18 20.25
N LYS A 263 14.52 20.95 19.06
CA LYS A 263 15.75 21.62 18.60
C LYS A 263 15.50 23.08 18.23
N SER A 264 16.53 23.90 18.41
CA SER A 264 16.40 25.37 18.30
C SER A 264 16.49 25.92 16.87
N TYR A 265 17.01 25.15 15.90
CA TYR A 265 17.12 25.61 14.52
C TYR A 265 15.95 25.10 13.66
N PRO A 266 15.55 25.84 12.61
CA PRO A 266 14.38 25.51 11.79
C PRO A 266 14.49 24.16 11.10
N ASP A 267 13.34 23.54 10.80
CA ASP A 267 13.24 22.33 9.99
C ASP A 267 13.66 22.57 8.51
N LEU A 268 13.93 21.50 7.76
CA LEU A 268 14.27 21.58 6.34
C LEU A 268 13.09 21.97 5.43
N LEU A 269 11.85 21.89 5.92
CA LEU A 269 10.63 22.22 5.19
C LEU A 269 10.03 23.59 5.58
N SER A 270 10.55 24.26 6.60
CA SER A 270 10.00 25.53 7.08
C SER A 270 11.09 26.59 7.27
N ASN A 271 10.73 27.86 7.08
CA ASN A 271 11.59 29.02 7.38
C ASN A 271 13.01 28.94 6.78
N ILE A 272 13.11 28.54 5.50
CA ILE A 272 14.38 28.20 4.84
C ILE A 272 15.35 29.38 4.62
N ASP A 273 14.88 30.62 4.80
CA ASP A 273 15.66 31.85 4.62
C ASP A 273 16.14 32.48 5.95
N LEU A 274 15.87 31.86 7.10
CA LEU A 274 16.38 32.33 8.39
C LEU A 274 17.90 32.16 8.50
N GLN A 275 18.54 33.03 9.28
CA GLN A 275 20.00 33.01 9.46
C GLN A 275 20.52 31.68 10.03
N ASN A 276 19.72 31.01 10.87
CA ASN A 276 20.04 29.73 11.46
C ASN A 276 19.52 28.52 10.66
N ALA A 277 18.84 28.73 9.52
CA ALA A 277 18.37 27.66 8.65
C ALA A 277 19.54 26.86 8.07
N PHE A 278 19.31 25.56 7.83
CA PHE A 278 20.38 24.64 7.44
C PHE A 278 21.01 25.06 6.11
N GLY A 279 20.17 25.38 5.13
CA GLY A 279 20.59 25.75 3.79
C GLY A 279 21.44 27.01 3.74
N VAL A 280 21.05 28.04 4.50
CA VAL A 280 21.81 29.29 4.62
C VAL A 280 23.19 29.01 5.20
N HIS A 281 23.27 28.32 6.34
CA HIS A 281 24.56 28.01 6.97
C HIS A 281 25.45 27.12 6.09
N PHE A 282 24.88 26.10 5.44
CA PHE A 282 25.61 25.25 4.52
C PHE A 282 26.18 26.06 3.34
N ALA A 283 25.37 26.96 2.78
CA ALA A 283 25.80 27.84 1.70
C ALA A 283 26.88 28.83 2.15
N GLU A 284 26.85 29.35 3.38
CA GLU A 284 27.91 30.21 3.93
C GLU A 284 29.27 29.53 3.94
N GLN A 285 29.32 28.23 4.25
CA GLN A 285 30.56 27.45 4.32
C GLN A 285 31.02 26.91 2.96
N SER A 286 30.13 26.88 1.96
CA SER A 286 30.43 26.35 0.63
C SER A 286 31.14 27.38 -0.24
N VAL A 287 32.40 27.10 -0.58
CA VAL A 287 33.20 27.92 -1.50
C VAL A 287 32.51 28.04 -2.86
N GLU A 288 32.05 26.92 -3.39
CA GLU A 288 31.43 26.86 -4.72
C GLU A 288 30.13 27.67 -4.81
N ILE A 289 29.28 27.60 -3.78
CA ILE A 289 28.04 28.39 -3.73
C ILE A 289 28.36 29.88 -3.66
N ASN A 290 29.31 30.28 -2.82
CA ASN A 290 29.70 31.69 -2.69
C ASN A 290 30.35 32.25 -3.97
N GLU A 291 31.17 31.47 -4.66
CA GLU A 291 31.74 31.87 -5.96
C GLU A 291 30.66 32.08 -7.01
N ASN A 292 29.68 31.17 -7.07
CA ASN A 292 28.55 31.31 -7.99
C ASN A 292 27.67 32.50 -7.64
N LEU A 293 27.42 32.75 -6.35
CA LEU A 293 26.70 33.95 -5.90
C LEU A 293 27.45 35.23 -6.29
N LYS A 294 28.78 35.25 -6.15
CA LYS A 294 29.61 36.38 -6.58
C LYS A 294 29.52 36.62 -8.08
N LYS A 295 29.58 35.57 -8.91
CA LYS A 295 29.38 35.67 -10.37
C LYS A 295 28.01 36.27 -10.72
N ILE A 296 26.96 35.87 -10.00
CA ILE A 296 25.61 36.46 -10.18
C ILE A 296 25.64 37.94 -9.83
N GLN A 297 26.28 38.32 -8.72
CA GLN A 297 26.38 39.73 -8.30
C GLN A 297 27.18 40.58 -9.31
N GLU A 298 28.29 40.06 -9.85
CA GLU A 298 29.06 40.71 -10.91
C GLU A 298 28.23 40.88 -12.18
N GLN A 299 27.45 39.86 -12.56
CA GLN A 299 26.54 39.94 -13.70
C GLN A 299 25.42 40.96 -13.47
N ILE A 300 24.88 41.06 -12.25
CA ILE A 300 23.86 42.06 -11.90
C ILE A 300 24.40 43.48 -12.11
N GLU A 301 25.63 43.75 -11.69
CA GLU A 301 26.23 45.07 -11.88
C GLU A 301 26.53 45.40 -13.35
N HIS A 302 26.86 44.38 -14.15
CA HIS A 302 26.98 44.55 -15.60
C HIS A 302 25.61 44.82 -16.25
N ASP A 303 24.60 44.00 -15.94
CA ASP A 303 23.24 44.13 -16.46
C ASP A 303 22.62 45.49 -16.10
N LYS A 304 22.89 46.01 -14.88
CA LYS A 304 22.46 47.35 -14.47
C LYS A 304 23.08 48.44 -15.33
N LYS A 305 24.38 48.34 -15.67
CA LYS A 305 25.05 49.32 -16.54
C LYS A 305 24.47 49.31 -17.95
N ASP A 306 24.25 48.12 -18.49
CA ASP A 306 23.62 47.95 -19.79
C ASP A 306 22.20 48.52 -19.78
N LYS A 307 21.47 48.33 -18.67
CA LYS A 307 20.13 48.90 -18.50
C LYS A 307 20.13 50.42 -18.42
N ILE A 308 21.10 51.02 -17.72
CA ILE A 308 21.27 52.48 -17.69
C ILE A 308 21.49 53.01 -19.10
N GLN A 309 22.34 52.34 -19.90
CA GLN A 309 22.56 52.72 -21.30
C GLN A 309 21.29 52.58 -22.15
N GLU A 310 20.53 51.49 -21.99
CA GLU A 310 19.24 51.28 -22.65
C GLU A 310 18.26 52.42 -22.35
N ILE A 311 18.14 52.82 -21.08
CA ILE A 311 17.25 53.89 -20.64
C ILE A 311 17.70 55.25 -21.19
N ASN A 312 19.01 55.54 -21.17
CA ASN A 312 19.56 56.78 -21.71
C ASN A 312 19.32 56.89 -23.22
N ASN A 313 19.59 55.81 -23.97
CA ASN A 313 19.30 55.75 -25.41
C ASN A 313 17.80 55.97 -25.70
N ALA A 314 16.92 55.43 -24.86
CA ALA A 314 15.48 55.61 -24.99
C ALA A 314 15.04 57.06 -24.69
N LYS A 315 15.65 57.71 -23.67
CA LYS A 315 15.43 59.13 -23.37
C LYS A 315 15.92 60.03 -24.49
N GLU A 316 17.12 59.81 -25.01
CA GLU A 316 17.68 60.54 -26.15
C GLU A 316 16.79 60.41 -27.39
N LYS A 317 16.37 59.18 -27.74
CA LYS A 317 15.45 58.94 -28.86
C LYS A 317 14.12 59.68 -28.68
N TYR A 318 13.58 59.71 -27.47
CA TYR A 318 12.36 60.47 -27.17
C TYR A 318 12.59 61.97 -27.40
N GLU A 319 13.68 62.54 -26.91
CA GLU A 319 14.02 63.96 -27.11
C GLU A 319 14.23 64.29 -28.59
N GLU A 320 14.90 63.43 -29.36
CA GLU A 320 15.09 63.61 -30.79
C GLU A 320 13.77 63.61 -31.56
N LEU A 321 12.86 62.70 -31.25
CA LEU A 321 11.52 62.67 -31.84
C LEU A 321 10.74 63.93 -31.47
N MET A 322 10.81 64.37 -30.21
CA MET A 322 10.13 65.58 -29.75
C MET A 322 10.71 66.88 -30.36
N LYS A 323 12.02 66.95 -30.59
CA LYS A 323 12.64 68.06 -31.34
C LYS A 323 12.08 68.13 -32.76
N LYS A 324 12.02 67.00 -33.48
CA LYS A 324 11.44 66.93 -34.84
C LYS A 324 9.94 67.25 -34.84
N VAL A 325 9.21 66.85 -33.81
CA VAL A 325 7.78 67.19 -33.63
C VAL A 325 7.55 68.70 -33.49
N ASN A 326 8.49 69.44 -32.87
CA ASN A 326 8.37 70.88 -32.71
C ASN A 326 8.52 71.64 -34.04
N ASP A 327 9.26 71.07 -35.00
CA ASP A 327 9.47 71.65 -36.34
C ASP A 327 8.32 71.34 -37.32
N LEU A 328 7.41 70.43 -36.95
CA LEU A 328 6.29 69.99 -37.79
C LEU A 328 4.97 70.67 -37.37
N LYS A 329 4.16 71.12 -38.34
CA LYS A 329 2.79 71.61 -38.11
C LYS A 329 1.80 70.43 -38.11
N CYS A 330 0.79 70.44 -37.24
CA CYS A 330 -0.28 69.41 -37.30
C CYS A 330 -1.18 69.74 -38.49
N GLU A 331 -1.36 68.79 -39.40
CA GLU A 331 -2.31 68.89 -40.52
C GLU A 331 -3.70 68.35 -40.15
N CYS A 332 -3.98 68.32 -38.85
CA CYS A 332 -5.07 67.58 -38.25
C CYS A 332 -6.27 68.51 -38.06
N GLU A 333 -7.16 68.62 -39.05
CA GLU A 333 -8.49 69.19 -38.82
C GLU A 333 -9.34 68.21 -38.01
N LYS A 334 -10.18 68.76 -37.12
CA LYS A 334 -11.00 68.03 -36.15
C LYS A 334 -11.69 66.82 -36.81
N ASP A 335 -11.39 65.65 -36.25
CA ASP A 335 -12.16 64.39 -36.28
C ASP A 335 -11.96 63.28 -37.32
N THR A 336 -11.01 63.26 -38.28
CA THR A 336 -10.93 62.05 -39.16
C THR A 336 -9.57 61.50 -39.64
N PHE A 337 -8.41 62.13 -39.45
CA PHE A 337 -7.15 61.59 -40.03
C PHE A 337 -5.91 61.57 -39.13
N TYR A 338 -6.04 61.07 -37.89
CA TYR A 338 -4.88 60.85 -37.00
C TYR A 338 -3.76 59.96 -37.56
N ARG A 339 -4.04 59.10 -38.56
CA ARG A 339 -3.08 58.12 -39.08
C ARG A 339 -2.11 58.65 -40.15
N LYS A 340 -2.34 59.85 -40.70
CA LYS A 340 -1.52 60.40 -41.80
C LYS A 340 -0.75 61.68 -41.45
N CYS A 341 -0.95 62.24 -40.26
CA CYS A 341 -0.16 63.38 -39.82
C CYS A 341 1.18 62.91 -39.24
N ASP A 342 2.27 63.33 -39.86
CA ASP A 342 3.62 63.01 -39.42
C ASP A 342 3.88 63.47 -37.99
N ARG A 343 3.40 64.67 -37.61
CA ARG A 343 3.50 65.18 -36.23
C ARG A 343 2.80 64.27 -35.22
N CYS A 344 1.54 63.89 -35.46
CA CYS A 344 0.79 63.00 -34.56
C CYS A 344 1.38 61.60 -34.52
N SER A 345 1.88 61.10 -35.65
CA SER A 345 2.55 59.81 -35.75
C SER A 345 3.83 59.79 -34.91
N MET A 346 4.66 60.83 -35.00
CA MET A 346 5.90 60.93 -34.22
C MET A 346 5.66 61.15 -32.73
N ILE A 347 4.63 61.91 -32.33
CA ILE A 347 4.21 61.99 -30.92
C ILE A 347 3.79 60.61 -30.40
N LYS A 348 3.02 59.87 -31.21
CA LYS A 348 2.60 58.51 -30.85
C LYS A 348 3.79 57.55 -30.79
N GLU A 349 4.76 57.69 -31.69
CA GLU A 349 6.01 56.92 -31.67
C GLU A 349 6.82 57.21 -30.41
N ALA A 350 7.02 58.49 -30.07
CA ALA A 350 7.71 58.93 -28.86
C ALA A 350 7.02 58.40 -27.59
N ASN A 351 5.70 58.56 -27.49
CA ASN A 351 4.91 58.05 -26.35
C ASN A 351 4.86 56.52 -26.27
N ASN A 352 5.17 55.80 -27.35
CA ASN A 352 5.21 54.34 -27.39
C ASN A 352 6.61 53.77 -27.14
N ILE A 353 7.64 54.60 -26.95
CA ILE A 353 8.94 54.12 -26.50
C ILE A 353 8.74 53.50 -25.11
N LYS A 354 9.05 52.22 -25.00
CA LYS A 354 8.97 51.46 -23.76
C LYS A 354 10.33 50.87 -23.45
N VAL A 355 10.68 50.93 -22.18
CA VAL A 355 11.83 50.26 -21.61
C VAL A 355 11.29 49.44 -20.45
N ASP A 356 11.51 48.13 -20.51
CA ASP A 356 11.08 47.25 -19.42
C ASP A 356 11.86 47.57 -18.15
N ILE A 357 11.32 47.27 -16.98
CA ILE A 357 12.08 47.38 -15.72
C ILE A 357 13.19 46.32 -15.67
N TYR A 358 14.16 46.54 -14.80
CA TYR A 358 15.14 45.54 -14.41
C TYR A 358 14.81 45.03 -13.00
N GLU A 359 14.50 43.75 -12.89
CA GLU A 359 14.28 43.05 -11.63
C GLU A 359 15.50 42.17 -11.32
N CYS A 360 16.06 42.34 -10.12
CA CYS A 360 17.20 41.53 -9.68
C CYS A 360 16.83 40.03 -9.65
N PRO A 361 17.67 39.14 -10.23
CA PRO A 361 17.35 37.72 -10.32
C PRO A 361 17.38 36.99 -8.97
N ILE A 362 18.06 37.55 -7.96
CA ILE A 362 18.21 37.01 -6.61
C ILE A 362 17.96 38.12 -5.57
N PRO A 363 17.47 37.82 -4.36
CA PRO A 363 17.24 38.83 -3.32
C PRO A 363 18.50 39.61 -2.96
N SER A 364 18.35 40.90 -2.63
CA SER A 364 19.47 41.73 -2.17
C SER A 364 19.97 41.34 -0.79
N GLU A 365 19.10 40.78 0.06
CA GLU A 365 19.48 40.29 1.38
C GLU A 365 20.34 39.02 1.28
N ARG A 366 21.53 39.05 1.89
CA ARG A 366 22.52 37.97 1.76
C ARG A 366 21.99 36.61 2.20
N ARG A 367 21.28 36.51 3.33
CA ARG A 367 20.72 35.23 3.82
C ARG A 367 19.74 34.62 2.83
N SER A 368 18.83 35.43 2.29
CA SER A 368 17.82 35.02 1.31
C SER A 368 18.46 34.62 -0.02
N ALA A 369 19.51 35.32 -0.45
CA ALA A 369 20.30 34.93 -1.60
C ALA A 369 21.01 33.58 -1.39
N LEU A 370 21.59 33.35 -0.20
CA LEU A 370 22.23 32.08 0.13
C LEU A 370 21.21 30.93 0.19
N ALA A 371 20.02 31.16 0.73
CA ALA A 371 18.92 30.19 0.72
C ALA A 371 18.54 29.80 -0.72
N VAL A 372 18.33 30.77 -1.61
CA VAL A 372 18.05 30.51 -3.03
C VAL A 372 19.19 29.70 -3.67
N MET A 373 20.45 30.08 -3.41
CA MET A 373 21.59 29.35 -3.97
C MET A 373 21.72 27.92 -3.44
N PHE A 374 21.42 27.70 -2.16
CA PHE A 374 21.35 26.37 -1.58
C PHE A 374 20.28 25.52 -2.27
N GLU A 375 19.08 26.06 -2.49
CA GLU A 375 18.00 25.34 -3.18
C GLU A 375 18.37 24.95 -4.61
N LEU A 376 19.11 25.82 -5.32
CA LEU A 376 19.59 25.53 -6.67
C LEU A 376 20.72 24.48 -6.69
N GLN A 377 21.53 24.40 -5.64
CA GLN A 377 22.75 23.59 -5.56
C GLN A 377 22.74 22.57 -4.42
N MET A 378 21.55 22.14 -3.99
CA MET A 378 21.38 21.27 -2.84
C MET A 378 22.13 19.94 -3.03
N PRO A 379 22.88 19.48 -2.02
CA PRO A 379 23.45 18.13 -2.00
C PRO A 379 22.36 17.08 -2.19
N ASN A 380 22.63 16.08 -3.03
CA ASN A 380 21.62 15.11 -3.44
C ASN A 380 21.04 14.31 -2.28
N GLU A 381 21.88 14.01 -1.27
CA GLU A 381 21.52 13.26 -0.08
C GLU A 381 20.48 14.02 0.77
N ILE A 382 20.70 15.34 0.95
CA ILE A 382 19.76 16.24 1.62
C ILE A 382 18.46 16.35 0.83
N ARG A 383 18.55 16.46 -0.51
CA ARG A 383 17.38 16.51 -1.39
C ARG A 383 16.52 15.26 -1.25
N CYS A 384 17.10 14.06 -1.32
CA CYS A 384 16.38 12.80 -1.18
C CYS A 384 15.68 12.69 0.19
N TYR A 385 16.39 13.05 1.26
CA TYR A 385 15.82 13.06 2.61
C TYR A 385 14.66 14.04 2.74
N ARG A 386 14.83 15.27 2.24
CA ARG A 386 13.79 16.30 2.28
C ARG A 386 12.57 15.92 1.44
N ASP A 387 12.77 15.32 0.28
CA ASP A 387 11.67 14.85 -0.57
C ASP A 387 10.86 13.75 0.14
N ILE A 388 11.52 12.78 0.81
CA ILE A 388 10.83 11.75 1.61
C ILE A 388 10.07 12.38 2.79
N LEU A 389 10.70 13.31 3.52
CA LEU A 389 10.06 14.00 4.64
C LEU A 389 8.81 14.77 4.17
N TRP A 390 8.94 15.53 3.08
CA TRP A 390 7.82 16.26 2.47
C TRP A 390 6.73 15.29 2.03
N GLN A 391 7.09 14.19 1.37
CA GLN A 391 6.14 13.19 0.90
C GLN A 391 5.40 12.48 2.05
N PHE A 392 6.09 12.19 3.16
CA PHE A 392 5.44 11.68 4.36
C PHE A 392 4.44 12.71 4.88
N VAL A 393 4.84 13.96 5.10
CA VAL A 393 3.97 15.02 5.65
C VAL A 393 2.72 15.27 4.79
N ASN A 394 2.86 15.23 3.46
CA ASN A 394 1.75 15.55 2.55
C ASN A 394 0.79 14.39 2.30
N ARG A 395 1.29 13.14 2.29
CA ARG A 395 0.60 11.96 1.77
C ARG A 395 0.18 12.15 0.28
N PRO A 396 0.02 11.10 -0.53
CA PRO A 396 -0.08 11.21 -1.99
C PRO A 396 -1.42 11.78 -2.49
N THR A 397 -2.42 11.98 -1.61
CA THR A 397 -3.76 12.44 -1.97
C THR A 397 -3.93 13.94 -1.81
N SER A 398 -3.18 14.74 -2.58
CA SER A 398 -3.49 16.16 -2.73
C SER A 398 -2.89 16.72 -4.02
N ASN A 399 -3.75 16.96 -5.02
CA ASN A 399 -3.40 17.92 -6.07
C ASN A 399 -3.24 19.29 -5.41
N PRO A 400 -2.08 19.94 -5.49
CA PRO A 400 -1.93 21.29 -4.97
C PRO A 400 -2.84 22.21 -5.80
N SER A 401 -3.93 22.66 -5.19
CA SER A 401 -4.60 23.88 -5.61
C SER A 401 -3.83 25.05 -4.97
N ASN A 402 -2.70 25.45 -5.54
CA ASN A 402 -2.09 26.73 -5.19
C ASN A 402 -1.41 27.33 -6.43
N ASN A 403 -1.86 28.54 -6.78
CA ASN A 403 -1.30 29.39 -7.83
C ASN A 403 0.05 29.98 -7.34
N MET A 404 1.05 29.15 -7.09
CA MET A 404 2.40 29.62 -6.74
C MET A 404 3.29 29.66 -7.98
N TYR A 405 4.21 30.63 -8.00
CA TYR A 405 5.16 30.85 -9.07
C TYR A 405 6.45 30.07 -8.82
N GLU A 406 6.77 29.08 -9.64
CA GLU A 406 8.04 28.37 -9.59
C GLU A 406 9.16 29.28 -10.12
N TRP A 407 10.23 29.48 -9.34
CA TRP A 407 11.30 30.42 -9.67
C TRP A 407 11.96 30.12 -11.01
N LEU A 408 12.27 28.85 -11.28
CA LEU A 408 12.90 28.40 -12.52
C LEU A 408 11.94 28.34 -13.73
N SER A 409 10.67 28.71 -13.53
CA SER A 409 9.65 28.84 -14.58
C SER A 409 9.20 30.29 -14.79
N THR A 410 9.68 31.24 -13.98
CA THR A 410 9.26 32.65 -13.97
C THR A 410 10.34 33.54 -14.57
N ARG A 411 9.99 34.48 -15.48
CA ARG A 411 10.96 35.44 -16.05
C ARG A 411 11.13 36.64 -15.11
N PRO A 412 12.32 37.27 -15.04
CA PRO A 412 13.58 36.93 -15.72
C PRO A 412 14.39 35.83 -15.00
N HIS A 413 13.97 35.42 -13.80
CA HIS A 413 14.69 34.50 -12.91
C HIS A 413 15.10 33.19 -13.58
N GLN A 414 14.21 32.57 -14.36
CA GLN A 414 14.49 31.37 -15.14
C GLN A 414 15.76 31.52 -16.00
N ASN A 415 15.89 32.63 -16.73
CA ASN A 415 17.00 32.81 -17.67
C ASN A 415 18.33 33.05 -16.95
N LYS A 416 18.28 33.73 -15.80
CA LYS A 416 19.46 34.12 -15.04
C LYS A 416 19.95 33.03 -14.09
N LEU A 417 19.04 32.22 -13.54
CA LEU A 417 19.36 31.25 -12.48
C LEU A 417 19.51 29.80 -12.97
N ARG A 418 18.91 29.41 -14.10
CA ARG A 418 18.84 28.00 -14.53
C ARG A 418 20.20 27.34 -14.74
N GLN A 419 21.23 28.11 -15.12
CA GLN A 419 22.59 27.59 -15.28
C GLN A 419 23.25 27.14 -13.97
N TYR A 420 22.75 27.62 -12.83
CA TYR A 420 23.27 27.27 -11.50
C TYR A 420 22.53 26.10 -10.86
N PHE A 421 21.46 25.59 -11.49
CA PHE A 421 20.69 24.47 -10.98
C PHE A 421 21.43 23.14 -11.20
N LYS A 422 21.72 22.42 -10.10
CA LYS A 422 22.41 21.13 -10.11
C LYS A 422 21.51 19.93 -9.80
N GLY A 423 20.25 20.17 -9.44
CA GLY A 423 19.32 19.13 -9.02
C GLY A 423 18.77 18.27 -10.17
N SER A 424 18.13 17.15 -9.79
CA SER A 424 17.29 16.40 -10.73
C SER A 424 16.01 17.19 -11.04
N ARG A 425 15.49 17.06 -12.26
CA ARG A 425 14.18 17.61 -12.64
C ARG A 425 13.00 16.92 -11.92
N SER A 426 13.25 15.80 -11.24
CA SER A 426 12.25 14.99 -10.55
C SER A 426 12.08 15.32 -9.06
N CYS A 427 12.61 16.43 -8.56
CA CYS A 427 12.45 16.81 -7.16
C CYS A 427 10.97 17.04 -6.79
N LYS A 428 10.58 16.63 -5.58
CA LYS A 428 9.22 16.84 -5.06
C LYS A 428 9.09 18.25 -4.49
N VAL A 429 10.13 18.68 -3.76
CA VAL A 429 10.20 20.02 -3.19
C VAL A 429 10.83 20.99 -4.19
N LYS A 430 10.16 22.13 -4.42
CA LYS A 430 10.61 23.17 -5.36
C LYS A 430 10.69 24.54 -4.71
N LEU A 431 11.59 25.39 -5.21
CA LEU A 431 11.64 26.82 -4.85
C LEU A 431 10.51 27.58 -5.57
N VAL A 432 9.61 28.17 -4.79
CA VAL A 432 8.38 28.83 -5.26
C VAL A 432 8.19 30.20 -4.60
N SER A 433 7.16 30.92 -5.05
CA SER A 433 6.76 32.20 -4.49
C SER A 433 5.25 32.41 -4.58
N GLU A 434 4.66 33.05 -3.57
CA GLU A 434 3.28 33.56 -3.61
C GLU A 434 3.16 34.84 -4.44
N THR A 435 4.22 35.65 -4.47
CA THR A 435 4.26 36.90 -5.21
C THR A 435 4.67 36.65 -6.65
N LYS A 436 4.03 37.37 -7.57
CA LYS A 436 4.40 37.36 -8.98
C LYS A 436 5.66 38.21 -9.18
N SER A 437 6.53 37.81 -10.12
CA SER A 437 7.60 38.68 -10.62
C SER A 437 7.04 40.02 -11.10
N ILE A 438 7.73 41.09 -10.73
CA ILE A 438 7.36 42.46 -11.11
C ILE A 438 7.48 42.63 -12.62
N SER A 439 8.48 41.98 -13.23
CA SER A 439 8.71 41.96 -14.69
C SER A 439 7.58 41.30 -15.47
N GLU A 440 6.76 40.46 -14.83
CA GLU A 440 5.58 39.86 -15.45
C GLU A 440 4.27 40.54 -15.04
N SER A 441 4.33 41.59 -14.22
CA SER A 441 3.16 42.34 -13.76
C SER A 441 2.80 43.49 -14.73
N HIS A 442 1.71 44.22 -14.48
CA HIS A 442 1.39 45.43 -15.24
C HIS A 442 2.37 46.59 -14.99
N TYR A 443 3.32 46.43 -14.07
CA TYR A 443 4.44 47.33 -13.82
C TYR A 443 5.71 46.96 -14.60
N SER A 444 5.64 46.00 -15.54
CA SER A 444 6.81 45.52 -16.30
C SER A 444 7.51 46.60 -17.12
N ALA A 445 6.83 47.70 -17.45
CA ALA A 445 7.40 48.87 -18.08
C ALA A 445 6.72 50.14 -17.54
N PRO A 446 7.47 51.18 -17.13
CA PRO A 446 6.90 52.47 -16.74
C PRO A 446 6.10 53.12 -17.86
N ARG A 447 5.12 53.95 -17.50
CA ARG A 447 4.18 54.52 -18.48
C ARG A 447 4.83 55.50 -19.47
N HIS A 448 5.85 56.23 -19.04
CA HIS A 448 6.45 57.28 -19.87
C HIS A 448 7.92 57.51 -19.54
N VAL A 449 8.80 57.25 -20.51
CA VAL A 449 10.26 57.18 -20.31
C VAL A 449 10.89 58.48 -19.81
N MET A 450 10.36 59.63 -20.22
CA MET A 450 10.94 60.92 -19.85
C MET A 450 10.59 61.37 -18.42
N SER A 451 9.40 61.01 -17.92
CA SER A 451 8.94 61.46 -16.59
C SER A 451 9.34 60.51 -15.47
N THR A 452 9.75 59.29 -15.83
CA THR A 452 10.18 58.26 -14.88
C THR A 452 11.63 58.49 -14.47
N SER A 453 11.88 58.50 -13.15
CA SER A 453 13.24 58.64 -12.60
C SER A 453 14.09 57.41 -12.95
N MET A 454 15.41 57.52 -12.84
CA MET A 454 16.28 56.36 -13.11
C MET A 454 16.05 55.23 -12.10
N GLU A 455 15.79 55.55 -10.83
CA GLU A 455 15.59 54.54 -9.78
C GLU A 455 14.32 53.70 -10.01
N GLU A 456 13.26 54.27 -10.58
CA GLU A 456 11.99 53.59 -10.87
C GLU A 456 12.10 52.45 -11.90
N TYR A 457 13.24 52.29 -12.57
CA TYR A 457 13.52 51.16 -13.46
C TYR A 457 14.18 49.97 -12.77
N PHE A 458 14.69 50.12 -11.55
CA PHE A 458 15.44 49.08 -10.86
C PHE A 458 14.67 48.57 -9.65
N TYR A 459 14.29 47.29 -9.70
CA TYR A 459 13.59 46.62 -8.62
C TYR A 459 14.47 45.52 -8.02
N ASP A 460 14.40 45.38 -6.70
CA ASP A 460 14.86 44.17 -6.05
C ASP A 460 13.99 42.98 -6.48
N ASN A 461 14.45 41.76 -6.19
CA ASN A 461 13.73 40.54 -6.49
C ASN A 461 12.31 40.58 -5.88
N GLY A 462 11.28 40.48 -6.72
CA GLY A 462 9.88 40.49 -6.30
C GLY A 462 9.34 39.14 -5.81
N LEU A 463 10.11 38.07 -5.94
CA LEU A 463 9.76 36.72 -5.47
C LEU A 463 10.18 36.53 -4.01
N GLN A 464 9.24 36.15 -3.17
CA GLN A 464 9.51 35.61 -1.83
C GLN A 464 10.18 34.23 -1.91
N VAL A 465 11.14 33.99 -1.02
CA VAL A 465 11.89 32.73 -0.92
C VAL A 465 11.07 31.73 -0.10
N GLN A 466 10.44 30.78 -0.79
CA GLN A 466 9.62 29.74 -0.18
C GLN A 466 9.82 28.41 -0.90
N ILE A 467 9.41 27.31 -0.25
CA ILE A 467 9.34 26.01 -0.89
C ILE A 467 7.90 25.62 -1.19
N SER A 468 7.72 24.66 -2.10
CA SER A 468 6.42 24.09 -2.45
C SER A 468 5.64 23.70 -1.18
N PRO A 469 4.39 24.16 -1.03
CA PRO A 469 3.67 24.15 0.22
C PRO A 469 3.43 22.71 0.69
N THR A 470 3.44 22.53 2.00
CA THR A 470 3.01 21.28 2.66
C THR A 470 1.51 21.37 2.93
N ARG A 471 0.72 20.45 2.35
CA ARG A 471 -0.66 20.20 2.74
C ARG A 471 -0.69 19.00 3.67
N ILE A 472 -0.60 19.31 4.95
CA ILE A 472 -0.63 18.34 6.03
C ILE A 472 -2.05 17.73 6.07
N ILE A 473 -2.15 16.38 6.09
CA ILE A 473 -3.44 15.72 6.36
C ILE A 473 -3.93 16.16 7.76
N ASN A 474 -5.23 16.42 7.90
CA ASN A 474 -5.79 16.77 9.20
C ASN A 474 -5.57 15.60 10.18
N PHE A 475 -5.00 15.89 11.35
CA PHE A 475 -4.82 14.93 12.44
C PHE A 475 -6.09 14.13 12.75
N GLN A 476 -7.27 14.74 12.69
CA GLN A 476 -8.53 14.06 12.94
C GLN A 476 -8.84 12.98 11.88
N ASP A 477 -8.45 13.18 10.62
CA ASP A 477 -8.63 12.20 9.55
C ASP A 477 -7.68 11.01 9.75
N GLU A 478 -6.47 11.27 10.23
CA GLU A 478 -5.49 10.24 10.60
C GLU A 478 -5.98 9.41 11.81
N CYS A 479 -6.49 10.06 12.86
CA CYS A 479 -7.11 9.36 14.00
C CYS A 479 -8.28 8.49 13.58
N GLN A 480 -9.16 8.98 12.69
CA GLN A 480 -10.27 8.20 12.15
C GLN A 480 -9.78 6.99 11.35
N THR A 481 -8.67 7.14 10.62
CA THR A 481 -8.03 6.05 9.87
C THR A 481 -7.50 4.96 10.81
N LEU A 482 -7.03 5.34 12.00
CA LEU A 482 -6.54 4.40 13.02
C LEU A 482 -7.63 3.82 13.92
N THR A 483 -8.89 4.28 13.78
CA THR A 483 -9.98 3.90 14.68
C THR A 483 -11.05 3.08 13.94
N PRO A 484 -11.41 1.88 14.42
CA PRO A 484 -12.47 1.09 13.82
C PRO A 484 -13.84 1.77 13.98
N GLN A 485 -14.70 1.57 12.98
CA GLN A 485 -16.04 2.17 12.94
C GLN A 485 -17.09 1.12 13.30
N LEU A 486 -17.99 1.48 14.21
CA LEU A 486 -19.14 0.66 14.58
C LEU A 486 -20.16 0.66 13.45
N THR A 487 -20.49 -0.54 13.00
CA THR A 487 -21.48 -0.78 11.95
C THR A 487 -22.87 -1.06 12.51
N ASP A 488 -22.96 -1.62 13.73
CA ASP A 488 -24.24 -1.85 14.39
C ASP A 488 -24.88 -0.53 14.85
N SER A 489 -26.08 -0.28 14.35
CA SER A 489 -26.96 0.81 14.76
C SER A 489 -27.20 0.90 16.26
N ASN A 490 -27.18 -0.21 17.02
CA ASN A 490 -27.41 -0.20 18.46
C ASN A 490 -26.25 0.41 19.24
N TYR A 491 -25.04 0.33 18.69
CA TYR A 491 -23.81 0.80 19.32
C TYR A 491 -23.29 2.09 18.69
N LYS A 492 -23.85 2.54 17.57
CA LYS A 492 -23.35 3.68 16.79
C LYS A 492 -23.20 4.97 17.61
N ASP A 493 -24.12 5.26 18.52
CA ASP A 493 -24.05 6.43 19.40
C ASP A 493 -22.91 6.35 20.44
N LEU A 494 -22.32 5.16 20.63
CA LEU A 494 -21.17 4.91 21.49
C LEU A 494 -19.83 4.98 20.74
N GLN A 495 -19.78 5.36 19.46
CA GLN A 495 -18.53 5.47 18.70
C GLN A 495 -17.47 6.36 19.40
N PHE A 496 -17.91 7.36 20.18
CA PHE A 496 -17.00 8.21 20.95
C PHE A 496 -16.16 7.42 21.97
N SER A 497 -16.67 6.31 22.51
CA SER A 497 -15.95 5.48 23.48
C SER A 497 -14.79 4.72 22.82
N ILE A 498 -14.87 4.47 21.51
CA ILE A 498 -13.78 3.90 20.71
C ILE A 498 -12.80 4.99 20.28
N ASN A 499 -13.29 6.18 19.90
CA ASN A 499 -12.46 7.23 19.31
C ASN A 499 -11.36 7.79 20.23
N ASN A 500 -11.57 7.82 21.55
CA ASN A 500 -10.55 8.28 22.50
C ASN A 500 -10.87 7.77 23.90
N THR A 501 -9.97 8.05 24.84
CA THR A 501 -10.11 7.70 26.27
C THR A 501 -10.37 8.91 27.17
N LYS A 502 -10.50 10.11 26.57
CA LYS A 502 -10.53 11.42 27.25
C LYS A 502 -11.96 11.80 27.67
N PHE A 503 -12.62 10.89 28.39
CA PHE A 503 -13.96 11.10 28.94
C PHE A 503 -14.16 10.33 30.25
N VAL A 504 -15.21 10.68 30.98
CA VAL A 504 -15.58 10.07 32.28
C VAL A 504 -16.89 9.31 32.18
N GLN A 505 -17.08 8.30 33.05
CA GLN A 505 -18.29 7.48 33.09
C GLN A 505 -19.59 8.30 33.20
N ASN A 506 -19.59 9.41 33.96
CA ASN A 506 -20.76 10.27 34.12
C ASN A 506 -21.31 10.81 32.78
N ARG A 507 -20.44 10.99 31.77
CA ARG A 507 -20.88 11.36 30.41
C ARG A 507 -21.75 10.26 29.81
N VAL A 508 -21.33 9.01 29.92
CA VAL A 508 -22.04 7.85 29.37
C VAL A 508 -23.41 7.72 30.01
N ILE A 509 -23.48 7.87 31.34
CA ILE A 509 -24.73 7.84 32.10
C ILE A 509 -25.67 8.96 31.66
N ALA A 510 -25.16 10.18 31.44
CA ALA A 510 -25.95 11.30 30.94
C ALA A 510 -26.50 11.06 29.51
N GLU A 511 -25.81 10.24 28.72
CA GLU A 511 -26.21 9.87 27.35
C GLU A 511 -27.11 8.62 27.30
N LEU A 512 -27.57 8.08 28.44
CA LEU A 512 -28.51 6.95 28.48
C LEU A 512 -29.79 7.18 27.68
N SER A 513 -30.20 8.44 27.49
CA SER A 513 -31.33 8.80 26.63
C SER A 513 -31.13 8.43 25.15
N LYS A 514 -29.88 8.22 24.71
CA LYS A 514 -29.49 7.74 23.38
C LYS A 514 -29.41 6.22 23.29
N CYS A 515 -29.63 5.49 24.38
CA CYS A 515 -29.58 4.03 24.37
C CYS A 515 -30.64 3.46 23.42
N SER A 516 -30.22 2.56 22.54
CA SER A 516 -31.14 1.81 21.68
C SER A 516 -32.12 0.99 22.53
N LEU A 517 -33.36 0.86 22.07
CA LEU A 517 -34.38 0.03 22.71
C LEU A 517 -34.03 -1.47 22.74
N LYS A 518 -33.10 -1.91 21.88
CA LYS A 518 -32.63 -3.30 21.82
C LYS A 518 -31.47 -3.58 22.80
N LEU A 519 -30.77 -2.53 23.25
CA LEU A 519 -29.63 -2.66 24.13
C LEU A 519 -30.10 -2.49 25.59
N LYS A 520 -29.59 -3.33 26.50
CA LYS A 520 -29.88 -3.14 27.93
C LYS A 520 -29.16 -1.88 28.42
N SER A 521 -29.80 -1.10 29.30
CA SER A 521 -29.17 0.12 29.84
C SER A 521 -27.86 -0.17 30.57
N ALA A 522 -27.75 -1.31 31.25
CA ALA A 522 -26.50 -1.74 31.89
C ALA A 522 -25.40 -1.99 30.85
N GLU A 523 -25.73 -2.63 29.74
CA GLU A 523 -24.81 -2.92 28.64
C GLU A 523 -24.34 -1.65 27.93
N PHE A 524 -25.25 -0.69 27.70
CA PHE A 524 -24.90 0.63 27.18
C PHE A 524 -23.88 1.35 28.07
N VAL A 525 -24.09 1.33 29.39
CA VAL A 525 -23.19 1.97 30.36
C VAL A 525 -21.86 1.24 30.40
N GLU A 526 -21.85 -0.08 30.46
CA GLU A 526 -20.63 -0.89 30.52
C GLU A 526 -19.77 -0.68 29.27
N PHE A 527 -20.38 -0.81 28.07
CA PHE A 527 -19.71 -0.56 26.79
C PHE A 527 -19.16 0.86 26.71
N GLY A 528 -20.01 1.86 26.99
CA GLY A 528 -19.63 3.26 26.86
C GLY A 528 -18.55 3.66 27.87
N SER A 529 -18.50 3.02 29.04
CA SER A 529 -17.57 3.35 30.13
C SER A 529 -16.27 2.55 30.10
N PHE A 530 -16.19 1.49 29.31
CA PHE A 530 -15.02 0.60 29.25
C PHE A 530 -13.68 1.36 29.08
N ARG A 531 -13.69 2.43 28.28
CA ARG A 531 -12.52 3.26 27.97
C ARG A 531 -12.50 4.62 28.66
N SER A 532 -13.32 4.83 29.70
CA SER A 532 -13.32 6.09 30.45
C SER A 532 -12.04 6.19 31.29
N GLY A 533 -11.03 6.87 30.76
CA GLY A 533 -9.68 6.93 31.34
C GLY A 533 -8.80 5.77 30.88
N HIS A 534 -7.69 6.10 30.20
CA HIS A 534 -6.79 5.12 29.59
C HIS A 534 -6.16 4.11 30.57
N ARG A 535 -5.92 4.51 31.83
CA ARG A 535 -5.33 3.64 32.87
C ARG A 535 -6.33 2.65 33.47
N LEU A 536 -7.63 2.82 33.24
CA LEU A 536 -8.69 1.98 33.85
C LEU A 536 -9.13 0.82 32.96
N GLN A 537 -8.71 0.79 31.69
CA GLN A 537 -9.19 -0.21 30.71
C GLN A 537 -9.00 -1.66 31.19
N TRP A 538 -7.85 -1.98 31.80
CA TRP A 538 -7.58 -3.32 32.32
C TRP A 538 -8.40 -3.67 33.57
N TRP A 539 -8.63 -2.71 34.46
CA TRP A 539 -9.52 -2.89 35.61
C TRP A 539 -10.97 -3.11 35.18
N ASN A 540 -11.42 -2.36 34.17
CA ASN A 540 -12.73 -2.53 33.57
C ASN A 540 -12.84 -3.91 32.90
N LEU A 541 -11.81 -4.36 32.18
CA LEU A 541 -11.79 -5.70 31.60
C LEU A 541 -11.85 -6.80 32.66
N LEU A 542 -11.09 -6.69 33.74
CA LEU A 542 -11.12 -7.65 34.84
C LEU A 542 -12.52 -7.71 35.49
N SER A 543 -13.17 -6.56 35.63
CA SER A 543 -14.53 -6.47 36.16
C SER A 543 -15.54 -7.14 35.22
N ILE A 544 -15.43 -6.91 33.92
CA ILE A 544 -16.27 -7.58 32.90
C ILE A 544 -16.08 -9.09 32.93
N LEU A 545 -14.83 -9.58 33.02
CA LEU A 545 -14.53 -11.01 33.11
C LEU A 545 -15.04 -11.66 34.40
N GLU A 546 -15.22 -10.88 35.47
CA GLU A 546 -15.74 -11.39 36.73
C GLU A 546 -17.26 -11.37 36.81
N LEU A 547 -17.87 -10.31 36.33
CA LEU A 547 -19.31 -10.07 36.47
C LEU A 547 -20.12 -10.57 35.27
N ASP A 548 -19.45 -10.92 34.17
CA ASP A 548 -20.06 -11.22 32.87
C ASP A 548 -21.02 -10.10 32.42
N SER A 549 -20.62 -8.85 32.68
CA SER A 549 -21.45 -7.64 32.51
C SER A 549 -21.63 -7.21 31.04
N LEU A 550 -20.78 -7.69 30.14
CA LEU A 550 -20.79 -7.36 28.71
C LEU A 550 -20.74 -8.64 27.85
N SER A 551 -21.62 -8.76 26.86
CA SER A 551 -21.74 -9.94 26.00
C SER A 551 -20.56 -10.06 25.04
N MET A 552 -19.73 -11.09 25.20
CA MET A 552 -18.56 -11.33 24.34
C MET A 552 -18.90 -12.03 23.01
N ASP A 553 -20.18 -12.25 22.73
CA ASP A 553 -20.71 -12.81 21.49
C ASP A 553 -21.16 -11.74 20.47
N GLU A 554 -21.02 -10.45 20.80
CA GLU A 554 -21.36 -9.33 19.93
C GLU A 554 -20.11 -8.72 19.26
N GLU A 555 -20.11 -8.58 17.93
CA GLU A 555 -18.95 -8.06 17.19
C GLU A 555 -18.55 -6.64 17.63
N SER A 556 -19.51 -5.78 17.97
CA SER A 556 -19.23 -4.42 18.48
C SER A 556 -18.42 -4.45 19.77
N VAL A 557 -18.70 -5.41 20.66
CA VAL A 557 -17.95 -5.62 21.92
C VAL A 557 -16.54 -6.14 21.62
N VAL A 558 -16.42 -7.10 20.69
CA VAL A 558 -15.12 -7.60 20.23
C VAL A 558 -14.25 -6.46 19.69
N ILE A 559 -14.83 -5.57 18.87
CA ILE A 559 -14.15 -4.39 18.33
C ILE A 559 -13.68 -3.47 19.45
N LEU A 560 -14.55 -3.14 20.41
CA LEU A 560 -14.23 -2.28 21.55
C LEU A 560 -13.04 -2.82 22.35
N ILE A 561 -13.12 -4.08 22.78
CA ILE A 561 -12.09 -4.72 23.60
C ILE A 561 -10.80 -4.83 22.79
N THR A 562 -10.84 -5.43 21.60
CA THR A 562 -9.65 -5.61 20.76
C THR A 562 -8.96 -4.29 20.48
N HIS A 563 -9.70 -3.25 20.11
CA HIS A 563 -9.13 -1.93 19.85
C HIS A 563 -8.49 -1.30 21.10
N ALA A 564 -9.16 -1.36 22.25
CA ALA A 564 -8.61 -0.82 23.49
C ALA A 564 -7.32 -1.52 23.94
N LEU A 565 -7.21 -2.82 23.68
CA LEU A 565 -6.06 -3.63 24.06
C LEU A 565 -4.88 -3.45 23.11
N LEU A 566 -5.13 -3.27 21.81
CA LEU A 566 -4.09 -3.17 20.79
C LEU A 566 -3.66 -1.74 20.48
N GLN A 567 -4.49 -0.73 20.76
CA GLN A 567 -4.09 0.67 20.66
C GLN A 567 -2.97 0.98 21.68
N TYR A 568 -1.94 1.69 21.23
CA TYR A 568 -0.77 2.03 22.05
C TYR A 568 -1.15 2.91 23.24
N GLY A 569 -1.93 3.97 23.01
CA GLY A 569 -2.38 4.87 24.08
C GLY A 569 -1.35 5.93 24.48
N PRO A 570 -1.67 6.78 25.47
CA PRO A 570 -0.86 7.94 25.81
C PRO A 570 0.60 7.60 26.12
N VAL A 571 1.50 8.36 25.51
CA VAL A 571 2.96 8.19 25.64
C VAL A 571 3.50 9.26 26.59
N ALA A 572 4.02 8.82 27.74
CA ALA A 572 4.63 9.73 28.69
C ALA A 572 5.92 10.35 28.12
N LYS A 573 6.06 11.67 28.20
CA LYS A 573 7.32 12.36 27.86
C LYS A 573 8.46 11.92 28.77
N ASP A 574 8.20 11.87 30.09
CA ASP A 574 9.15 11.38 31.08
C ASP A 574 8.94 9.88 31.37
N ARG A 575 10.03 9.12 31.29
CA ARG A 575 10.06 7.68 31.51
C ARG A 575 10.18 7.30 32.99
N THR A 576 10.60 8.21 33.88
CA THR A 576 10.95 7.89 35.27
C THR A 576 9.79 7.36 36.10
N SER A 577 8.55 7.68 35.72
CA SER A 577 7.32 7.26 36.40
C SER A 577 6.76 5.92 35.90
N LEU A 578 7.34 5.33 34.85
CA LEU A 578 6.88 4.08 34.24
C LEU A 578 7.64 2.87 34.78
N ILE A 579 6.95 1.74 34.95
CA ILE A 579 7.57 0.46 35.34
C ILE A 579 8.48 -0.05 34.21
N SER A 580 8.01 0.06 32.96
CA SER A 580 8.82 -0.22 31.78
C SER A 580 8.73 0.92 30.77
N SER A 581 9.88 1.40 30.29
CA SER A 581 10.02 2.61 29.48
C SER A 581 9.39 2.51 28.09
N TRP A 582 9.34 1.32 27.50
CA TRP A 582 8.75 1.06 26.18
C TRP A 582 7.23 0.84 26.26
N CYS A 583 6.71 0.56 27.45
CA CYS A 583 5.29 0.29 27.65
C CYS A 583 4.54 1.63 27.88
N PRO A 584 3.43 1.91 27.19
CA PRO A 584 2.65 3.14 27.39
C PRO A 584 1.77 3.05 28.65
N GLU A 585 1.27 4.19 29.13
CA GLU A 585 0.55 4.30 30.41
C GLU A 585 -0.67 3.38 30.49
N SER A 586 -1.36 3.17 29.36
CA SER A 586 -2.55 2.32 29.24
C SER A 586 -2.30 0.85 29.57
N HIS A 587 -1.05 0.38 29.53
CA HIS A 587 -0.73 -1.04 29.71
C HIS A 587 0.24 -1.33 30.86
N GLN A 588 0.68 -0.31 31.61
CA GLN A 588 1.60 -0.48 32.75
C GLN A 588 1.09 -1.49 33.78
N GLN A 589 -0.23 -1.58 33.99
CA GLN A 589 -0.87 -2.51 34.92
C GLN A 589 -0.53 -3.99 34.64
N LEU A 590 -0.20 -4.35 33.38
CA LEU A 590 0.21 -5.71 33.02
C LEU A 590 1.63 -6.07 33.45
N LEU A 591 2.41 -5.10 33.94
CA LEU A 591 3.73 -5.32 34.52
C LEU A 591 3.64 -5.62 36.02
N GLU A 592 2.44 -5.70 36.59
CA GLU A 592 2.21 -6.12 37.97
C GLU A 592 1.77 -7.58 38.02
N ASP A 593 2.68 -8.46 38.49
CA ASP A 593 2.46 -9.91 38.47
C ASP A 593 1.17 -10.35 39.17
N HIS A 594 0.83 -9.75 40.33
CA HIS A 594 -0.40 -10.05 41.05
C HIS A 594 -1.65 -9.74 40.21
N PHE A 595 -1.64 -8.64 39.47
CA PHE A 595 -2.76 -8.28 38.60
C PHE A 595 -2.89 -9.26 37.43
N VAL A 596 -1.76 -9.67 36.85
CA VAL A 596 -1.72 -10.70 35.80
C VAL A 596 -2.23 -12.04 36.30
N ASP A 597 -1.92 -12.43 37.55
CA ASP A 597 -2.40 -13.66 38.17
C ASP A 597 -3.94 -13.70 38.29
N GLU A 598 -4.55 -12.56 38.65
CA GLU A 598 -6.02 -12.43 38.66
C GLU A 598 -6.61 -12.61 37.26
N LEU A 599 -6.04 -11.96 36.24
CA LEU A 599 -6.48 -12.12 34.85
C LEU A 599 -6.35 -13.58 34.38
N ILE A 600 -5.22 -14.24 34.63
CA ILE A 600 -5.00 -15.66 34.29
C ILE A 600 -6.10 -16.52 34.90
N THR A 601 -6.48 -16.25 36.15
CA THR A 601 -7.51 -17.01 36.85
C THR A 601 -8.87 -16.88 36.17
N ARG A 602 -9.30 -15.64 35.84
CA ARG A 602 -10.60 -15.40 35.18
C ARG A 602 -10.62 -15.91 33.75
N LEU A 603 -9.54 -15.72 32.99
CA LEU A 603 -9.42 -16.24 31.62
C LEU A 603 -9.46 -17.78 31.61
N ASN A 604 -8.84 -18.45 32.58
CA ASN A 604 -8.92 -19.90 32.69
C ASN A 604 -10.33 -20.42 32.97
N ARG A 605 -11.11 -19.71 33.79
CA ARG A 605 -12.52 -20.00 34.03
C ARG A 605 -13.32 -19.88 32.73
N HIS A 606 -13.24 -18.73 32.07
CA HIS A 606 -13.90 -18.48 30.78
C HIS A 606 -13.53 -19.51 29.69
N LEU A 607 -12.26 -19.90 29.58
CA LEU A 607 -11.84 -20.94 28.64
C LEU A 607 -12.42 -22.32 28.97
N LYS A 608 -12.61 -22.66 30.25
CA LYS A 608 -13.25 -23.92 30.65
C LYS A 608 -14.73 -23.91 30.30
N ASP A 609 -15.40 -22.78 30.55
CA ASP A 609 -16.83 -22.62 30.31
C ASP A 609 -17.15 -22.66 28.81
N CYS A 610 -16.29 -22.07 27.97
CA CYS A 610 -16.49 -22.08 26.52
C CYS A 610 -16.02 -23.37 25.83
N GLU A 611 -15.15 -24.21 26.43
CA GLU A 611 -14.50 -25.34 25.76
C GLU A 611 -15.45 -26.26 24.95
N CYS A 612 -16.67 -26.49 25.46
CA CYS A 612 -17.70 -27.31 24.81
C CYS A 612 -18.70 -26.53 23.94
N ASN A 613 -18.64 -25.19 23.97
CA ASN A 613 -19.57 -24.29 23.29
C ASN A 613 -18.92 -23.62 22.08
N TRP A 614 -18.73 -24.40 21.01
CA TRP A 614 -18.22 -23.90 19.73
C TRP A 614 -19.20 -22.98 18.98
N GLN A 615 -20.42 -22.77 19.49
CA GLN A 615 -21.44 -21.96 18.82
C GLN A 615 -21.11 -20.46 18.81
N ASN A 616 -20.28 -19.97 19.73
CA ASN A 616 -19.92 -18.56 19.83
C ASN A 616 -18.40 -18.37 19.64
N GLU A 617 -17.97 -18.33 18.38
CA GLU A 617 -16.56 -18.17 17.99
C GLU A 617 -15.91 -16.89 18.52
N LEU A 618 -16.70 -15.81 18.64
CA LEU A 618 -16.22 -14.50 19.07
C LEU A 618 -15.68 -14.47 20.51
N ILE A 619 -16.16 -15.37 21.36
CA ILE A 619 -15.64 -15.52 22.73
C ILE A 619 -14.18 -15.97 22.69
N LEU A 620 -13.87 -16.99 21.88
CA LEU A 620 -12.50 -17.48 21.73
C LEU A 620 -11.61 -16.42 21.05
N VAL A 621 -12.16 -15.62 20.13
CA VAL A 621 -11.46 -14.48 19.52
C VAL A 621 -11.02 -13.47 20.59
N ILE A 622 -11.97 -12.98 21.40
CA ILE A 622 -11.67 -11.99 22.45
C ILE A 622 -10.65 -12.54 23.45
N ILE A 623 -10.88 -13.76 23.96
CA ILE A 623 -9.98 -14.36 24.94
C ILE A 623 -8.57 -14.52 24.36
N THR A 624 -8.44 -15.00 23.12
CA THR A 624 -7.13 -15.15 22.48
C THR A 624 -6.44 -13.80 22.35
N VAL A 625 -7.12 -12.74 21.92
CA VAL A 625 -6.54 -11.39 21.83
C VAL A 625 -6.09 -10.89 23.21
N ILE A 626 -6.89 -11.08 24.27
CA ILE A 626 -6.52 -10.71 25.64
C ILE A 626 -5.25 -11.46 26.07
N VAL A 627 -5.25 -12.79 25.91
CA VAL A 627 -4.15 -13.66 26.30
C VAL A 627 -2.86 -13.28 25.56
N MET A 628 -2.95 -13.06 24.25
CA MET A 628 -1.81 -12.64 23.44
C MET A 628 -1.28 -11.28 23.89
N ARG A 629 -2.15 -10.31 24.18
CA ARG A 629 -1.72 -8.98 24.65
C ARG A 629 -1.04 -9.03 26.02
N ILE A 630 -1.59 -9.79 26.96
CA ILE A 630 -0.95 -10.01 28.26
C ILE A 630 0.41 -10.66 28.07
N PHE A 631 0.49 -11.72 27.25
CA PHE A 631 1.76 -12.37 26.93
C PHE A 631 2.77 -11.38 26.35
N THR A 632 2.38 -10.50 25.43
CA THR A 632 3.25 -9.48 24.83
C THR A 632 3.87 -8.55 25.87
N ILE A 633 3.17 -8.22 26.97
CA ILE A 633 3.59 -7.15 27.89
C ILE A 633 4.10 -7.65 29.24
N CYS A 634 3.54 -8.74 29.78
CA CYS A 634 3.83 -9.19 31.13
C CYS A 634 5.33 -9.43 31.39
N ASN A 635 5.70 -9.40 32.66
CA ASN A 635 7.05 -9.72 33.10
C ASN A 635 7.43 -11.16 32.74
N SER A 636 8.74 -11.41 32.65
CA SER A 636 9.29 -12.74 32.39
C SER A 636 8.87 -13.77 33.45
N THR A 637 8.62 -13.35 34.68
CA THR A 637 8.12 -14.16 35.81
C THR A 637 6.76 -14.83 35.56
N ARG A 638 6.00 -14.35 34.58
CA ARG A 638 4.65 -14.86 34.22
C ARG A 638 4.58 -15.41 32.80
N LYS A 639 5.67 -15.36 32.03
CA LYS A 639 5.71 -15.83 30.64
C LYS A 639 5.32 -17.30 30.51
N ASP A 640 5.78 -18.19 31.39
CA ASP A 640 5.44 -19.62 31.32
C ASP A 640 3.94 -19.89 31.52
N GLN A 641 3.32 -19.24 32.50
CA GLN A 641 1.89 -19.37 32.75
C GLN A 641 1.06 -18.81 31.59
N MET A 642 1.48 -17.69 31.03
CA MET A 642 0.86 -17.12 29.84
C MET A 642 1.05 -18.00 28.61
N THR A 643 2.22 -18.59 28.40
CA THR A 643 2.48 -19.58 27.34
C THR A 643 1.51 -20.76 27.45
N ASN A 644 1.30 -21.30 28.65
CA ASN A 644 0.33 -22.38 28.85
C ASN A 644 -1.10 -21.95 28.48
N LEU A 645 -1.48 -20.71 28.79
CA LEU A 645 -2.78 -20.16 28.44
C LEU A 645 -2.95 -19.96 26.93
N VAL A 646 -1.89 -19.51 26.24
CA VAL A 646 -1.84 -19.41 24.77
C VAL A 646 -2.01 -20.79 24.13
N LEU A 647 -1.26 -21.79 24.60
CA LEU A 647 -1.36 -23.17 24.10
C LEU A 647 -2.75 -23.75 24.34
N LYS A 648 -3.37 -23.45 25.47
CA LYS A 648 -4.76 -23.86 25.76
C LYS A 648 -5.75 -23.24 24.76
N CYS A 649 -5.61 -21.96 24.41
CA CYS A 649 -6.44 -21.32 23.38
C CYS A 649 -6.29 -22.05 22.03
N ARG A 650 -5.04 -22.33 21.62
CA ARG A 650 -4.72 -23.07 20.40
C ARG A 650 -5.39 -24.45 20.37
N MET A 651 -5.24 -25.22 21.44
CA MET A 651 -5.85 -26.56 21.58
C MET A 651 -7.38 -26.53 21.47
N ILE A 652 -8.03 -25.55 22.11
CA ILE A 652 -9.49 -25.39 22.03
C ILE A 652 -9.91 -25.07 20.59
N GLY A 653 -9.23 -24.14 19.92
CA GLY A 653 -9.54 -23.82 18.53
C GLY A 653 -9.33 -25.00 17.58
N GLU A 654 -8.25 -25.77 17.75
CA GLU A 654 -8.01 -27.00 16.96
C GLU A 654 -9.14 -28.02 17.15
N LYS A 655 -9.55 -28.25 18.40
CA LYS A 655 -10.67 -29.12 18.75
C LYS A 655 -11.98 -28.63 18.12
N TRP A 656 -12.24 -27.33 18.13
CA TRP A 656 -13.45 -26.76 17.52
C TRP A 656 -13.45 -26.92 16.00
N ILE A 657 -12.31 -26.68 15.33
CA ILE A 657 -12.16 -26.92 13.90
C ILE A 657 -12.49 -28.38 13.56
N GLU A 658 -11.98 -29.33 14.34
CA GLU A 658 -12.26 -30.76 14.16
C GLU A 658 -13.76 -31.08 14.33
N LEU A 659 -14.39 -30.57 15.41
CA LEU A 659 -15.81 -30.81 15.70
C LEU A 659 -16.72 -30.21 14.63
N ILE A 660 -16.45 -28.98 14.19
CA ILE A 660 -17.24 -28.31 13.15
C ILE A 660 -17.07 -29.03 11.80
N SER A 661 -15.85 -29.46 11.47
CA SER A 661 -15.59 -30.23 10.24
C SER A 661 -16.38 -31.54 10.22
N LYS A 662 -16.39 -32.30 11.32
CA LYS A 662 -17.23 -33.51 11.46
C LYS A 662 -18.72 -33.21 11.36
N THR A 663 -19.17 -32.07 11.88
CA THR A 663 -20.57 -31.65 11.81
C THR A 663 -20.98 -31.34 10.37
N ILE A 664 -20.11 -30.69 9.59
CA ILE A 664 -20.33 -30.45 8.16
C ILE A 664 -20.43 -31.79 7.40
N GLN A 665 -19.52 -32.72 7.68
CA GLN A 665 -19.48 -34.05 7.04
C GLN A 665 -20.74 -34.89 7.31
N ASN A 666 -21.22 -34.89 8.56
CA ASN A 666 -22.40 -35.67 8.95
C ASN A 666 -23.74 -35.03 8.53
N SER A 667 -23.72 -33.76 8.07
CA SER A 667 -24.93 -33.08 7.62
C SER A 667 -25.30 -33.54 6.20
N ILE A 668 -26.35 -34.36 6.09
CA ILE A 668 -26.95 -34.76 4.81
C ILE A 668 -27.67 -33.51 4.25
N SER A 669 -26.98 -32.76 3.38
CA SER A 669 -27.25 -31.35 3.13
C SER A 669 -28.51 -31.07 2.28
N SER A 670 -29.43 -30.28 2.83
CA SER A 670 -30.43 -29.51 2.06
C SER A 670 -30.36 -27.99 2.30
N ASP A 671 -29.50 -27.51 3.22
CA ASP A 671 -29.38 -26.09 3.60
C ASP A 671 -27.93 -25.60 3.44
N SER A 672 -27.63 -25.01 2.28
CA SER A 672 -26.30 -24.49 1.92
C SER A 672 -25.82 -23.36 2.83
N ASP A 673 -26.74 -22.56 3.37
CA ASP A 673 -26.41 -21.35 4.11
C ASP A 673 -25.86 -21.70 5.49
N LYS A 674 -26.44 -22.70 6.16
CA LYS A 674 -25.90 -23.23 7.43
C LYS A 674 -24.51 -23.81 7.28
N THR A 675 -24.26 -24.58 6.23
CA THR A 675 -22.92 -25.14 5.97
C THR A 675 -21.90 -24.03 5.72
N ASN A 676 -22.25 -23.00 4.94
CA ASN A 676 -21.37 -21.85 4.71
C ASN A 676 -21.08 -21.06 5.99
N ALA A 677 -22.08 -20.88 6.87
CA ALA A 677 -21.87 -20.27 8.18
C ALA A 677 -20.86 -21.06 9.03
N LEU A 678 -20.96 -22.39 9.06
CA LEU A 678 -19.98 -23.24 9.78
C LEU A 678 -18.57 -23.16 9.18
N ARG A 679 -18.44 -23.08 7.85
CA ARG A 679 -17.14 -22.86 7.19
C ARG A 679 -16.52 -21.51 7.57
N ASN A 680 -17.34 -20.45 7.67
CA ASN A 680 -16.87 -19.15 8.15
C ASN A 680 -16.34 -19.23 9.59
N LYS A 681 -17.01 -19.98 10.48
CA LYS A 681 -16.51 -20.23 11.85
C LYS A 681 -15.15 -20.90 11.84
N ILE A 682 -14.96 -21.94 11.01
CA ILE A 682 -13.66 -22.61 10.85
C ILE A 682 -12.57 -21.59 10.45
N VAL A 683 -12.86 -20.70 9.49
CA VAL A 683 -11.91 -19.67 9.06
C VAL A 683 -11.57 -18.71 10.21
N ILE A 684 -12.58 -18.22 10.94
CA ILE A 684 -12.38 -17.31 12.09
C ILE A 684 -11.53 -17.97 13.19
N ILE A 685 -11.86 -19.20 13.56
CA ILE A 685 -11.12 -19.97 14.59
C ILE A 685 -9.70 -20.28 14.11
N GLY A 686 -9.53 -20.59 12.83
CA GLY A 686 -8.22 -20.79 12.22
C GLY A 686 -7.35 -19.54 12.31
N ILE A 687 -7.89 -18.37 11.96
CA ILE A 687 -7.18 -17.08 12.03
C ILE A 687 -6.66 -16.83 13.45
N ILE A 688 -7.51 -16.97 14.48
CA ILE A 688 -7.07 -16.72 15.87
C ILE A 688 -6.09 -17.77 16.37
N ASN A 689 -6.18 -19.01 15.90
CA ASN A 689 -5.20 -20.04 16.22
C ASN A 689 -3.83 -19.69 15.64
N LEU A 690 -3.78 -19.17 14.40
CA LEU A 690 -2.54 -18.69 13.81
C LEU A 690 -1.91 -17.54 14.59
N LEU A 691 -2.70 -16.65 15.19
CA LEU A 691 -2.16 -15.56 16.04
C LEU A 691 -1.35 -16.09 17.22
N THR A 692 -1.70 -17.27 17.75
CA THR A 692 -0.99 -17.89 18.89
C THR A 692 0.46 -18.28 18.57
N TYR A 693 0.86 -18.28 17.30
CA TYR A 693 2.23 -18.59 16.90
C TYR A 693 3.19 -17.40 17.03
N SER A 694 2.70 -16.19 17.29
CA SER A 694 3.59 -15.04 17.54
C SER A 694 4.42 -15.18 18.81
N ILE A 695 4.08 -16.11 19.70
CA ILE A 695 4.89 -16.44 20.88
C ILE A 695 6.29 -16.94 20.51
N TYR A 696 6.47 -17.54 19.33
CA TYR A 696 7.78 -18.06 18.88
C TYR A 696 8.68 -16.96 18.30
N THR A 697 8.10 -15.81 17.95
CA THR A 697 8.85 -14.65 17.44
C THR A 697 9.20 -13.65 18.53
N ASP A 698 8.59 -13.77 19.72
CA ASP A 698 8.88 -12.89 20.86
C ASP A 698 10.26 -13.20 21.45
N SER A 699 11.16 -12.22 21.39
CA SER A 699 12.55 -12.32 21.90
C SER A 699 12.66 -12.62 23.39
N SER A 700 11.62 -12.34 24.17
CA SER A 700 11.56 -12.62 25.61
C SER A 700 11.05 -14.02 25.95
N ASN A 701 10.65 -14.80 24.95
CA ASN A 701 10.19 -16.17 25.14
C ASN A 701 11.30 -17.18 24.84
N THR A 702 11.33 -18.27 25.60
CA THR A 702 12.30 -19.36 25.44
C THR A 702 11.72 -20.57 24.73
N LEU A 703 10.40 -20.60 24.48
CA LEU A 703 9.74 -21.72 23.82
C LEU A 703 10.24 -21.90 22.38
N ILE A 704 10.71 -23.10 22.07
CA ILE A 704 11.19 -23.47 20.75
C ILE A 704 10.06 -24.10 19.94
N LEU A 705 9.92 -23.70 18.68
CA LEU A 705 8.96 -24.29 17.75
C LEU A 705 9.34 -25.75 17.45
N SER A 706 8.40 -26.68 17.61
CA SER A 706 8.61 -28.10 17.35
C SER A 706 8.12 -28.54 15.96
N ASN A 707 8.52 -29.74 15.51
CA ASN A 707 7.97 -30.35 14.30
C ASN A 707 6.45 -30.54 14.37
N GLN A 708 5.90 -30.82 15.57
CA GLN A 708 4.46 -30.98 15.75
C GLN A 708 3.73 -29.64 15.61
N ASP A 709 4.32 -28.55 16.10
CA ASP A 709 3.77 -27.21 15.94
C ASP A 709 3.70 -26.79 14.48
N ILE A 710 4.73 -27.13 13.68
CA ILE A 710 4.75 -26.89 12.23
C ILE A 710 3.63 -27.67 11.53
N ILE A 711 3.43 -28.94 11.87
CA ILE A 711 2.35 -29.76 11.30
C ILE A 711 0.98 -29.16 11.63
N SER A 712 0.78 -28.73 12.89
CA SER A 712 -0.47 -28.08 13.28
C SER A 712 -0.68 -26.76 12.54
N LEU A 713 0.36 -25.92 12.46
CA LEU A 713 0.32 -24.64 11.75
C LEU A 713 -0.09 -24.83 10.28
N LEU A 714 0.56 -25.77 9.58
CA LEU A 714 0.24 -26.07 8.18
C LEU A 714 -1.16 -26.64 8.04
N THR A 715 -1.61 -27.46 8.99
CA THR A 715 -2.98 -28.00 9.01
C THR A 715 -4.01 -26.89 9.13
N ILE A 716 -3.80 -25.94 10.05
CA ILE A 716 -4.67 -24.79 10.26
C ILE A 716 -4.66 -23.89 9.00
N ALA A 717 -3.48 -23.54 8.49
CA ALA A 717 -3.35 -22.70 7.29
C ALA A 717 -4.05 -23.33 6.06
N THR A 718 -3.89 -24.64 5.86
CA THR A 718 -4.55 -25.37 4.77
C THR A 718 -6.06 -25.41 4.97
N THR A 719 -6.52 -25.63 6.20
CA THR A 719 -7.96 -25.63 6.52
C THR A 719 -8.59 -24.26 6.26
N ILE A 720 -7.91 -23.16 6.59
CA ILE A 720 -8.37 -21.80 6.27
C ILE A 720 -8.45 -21.61 4.76
N HIS A 721 -7.40 -21.98 4.03
CA HIS A 721 -7.33 -21.84 2.57
C HIS A 721 -8.49 -22.59 1.88
N ASP A 722 -8.65 -23.86 2.19
CA ASP A 722 -9.64 -24.75 1.58
C ASP A 722 -11.07 -24.25 1.83
N ASN A 723 -11.38 -23.81 3.06
CA ASN A 723 -12.71 -23.28 3.39
C ASN A 723 -12.96 -21.88 2.84
N SER A 724 -11.92 -21.07 2.66
CA SER A 724 -12.03 -19.72 2.06
C SER A 724 -12.32 -19.79 0.56
N ILE A 725 -11.74 -20.75 -0.17
CA ILE A 725 -12.01 -20.95 -1.62
C ILE A 725 -13.48 -21.32 -1.86
N LEU A 726 -14.03 -22.21 -1.03
CA LEU A 726 -15.41 -22.65 -1.19
C LEU A 726 -16.43 -21.54 -0.93
N ASN A 727 -16.07 -20.57 -0.10
CA ASN A 727 -16.91 -19.42 0.17
C ASN A 727 -16.77 -18.37 -0.95
N LYS A 728 -17.33 -18.66 -2.14
CA LYS A 728 -17.34 -17.74 -3.30
C LYS A 728 -18.08 -16.43 -3.02
N THR A 729 -18.84 -16.36 -1.93
CA THR A 729 -19.39 -15.15 -1.36
C THR A 729 -18.46 -14.59 -0.29
N THR A 730 -17.34 -14.01 -0.70
CA THR A 730 -16.46 -13.15 0.12
C THR A 730 -17.16 -11.88 0.67
N VAL A 731 -18.48 -11.79 0.51
CA VAL A 731 -19.34 -10.64 0.84
C VAL A 731 -19.59 -10.49 2.35
N HIS A 732 -19.28 -11.48 3.19
CA HIS A 732 -19.67 -11.45 4.62
C HIS A 732 -18.54 -11.30 5.65
N MET A 733 -17.26 -11.17 5.27
CA MET A 733 -16.20 -10.93 6.27
C MET A 733 -16.14 -9.44 6.64
N SER A 734 -16.39 -9.13 7.92
CA SER A 734 -16.30 -7.77 8.45
C SER A 734 -14.90 -7.18 8.29
N ILE A 735 -14.81 -5.84 8.30
CA ILE A 735 -13.51 -5.14 8.26
C ILE A 735 -12.64 -5.58 9.44
N PHE A 736 -13.25 -5.76 10.61
CA PHE A 736 -12.57 -6.23 11.81
C PHE A 736 -11.92 -7.61 11.61
N MET A 737 -12.69 -8.59 11.12
CA MET A 737 -12.18 -9.94 10.92
C MET A 737 -11.08 -9.98 9.84
N ARG A 738 -11.22 -9.17 8.79
CA ARG A 738 -10.20 -9.02 7.75
C ARG A 738 -8.88 -8.49 8.32
N ASN A 739 -8.94 -7.57 9.29
CA ASN A 739 -7.73 -7.06 9.94
C ASN A 739 -7.04 -8.12 10.81
N LEU A 740 -7.82 -8.95 11.51
CA LEU A 740 -7.26 -10.11 12.22
C LEU A 740 -6.63 -11.13 11.26
N MET A 741 -7.26 -11.37 10.10
CA MET A 741 -6.69 -12.23 9.05
C MET A 741 -5.32 -11.71 8.59
N ARG A 742 -5.22 -10.42 8.25
CA ARG A 742 -3.95 -9.80 7.87
C ARG A 742 -2.91 -9.83 8.99
N HIS A 743 -3.34 -9.70 10.25
CA HIS A 743 -2.45 -9.87 11.38
C HIS A 743 -1.92 -11.31 11.47
N SER A 744 -2.74 -12.33 11.17
CA SER A 744 -2.26 -13.72 11.09
C SER A 744 -1.28 -13.95 9.95
N GLU A 745 -1.44 -13.28 8.81
CA GLU A 745 -0.46 -13.29 7.71
C GLU A 745 0.88 -12.68 8.15
N TYR A 746 0.84 -11.59 8.93
CA TYR A 746 2.04 -11.04 9.56
C TYR A 746 2.72 -12.06 10.47
N VAL A 747 1.96 -12.75 11.33
CA VAL A 747 2.53 -13.77 12.22
C VAL A 747 3.21 -14.90 11.43
N LEU A 748 2.56 -15.38 10.36
CA LEU A 748 3.12 -16.41 9.48
C LEU A 748 4.41 -15.96 8.79
N LEU A 749 4.46 -14.71 8.31
CA LEU A 749 5.67 -14.15 7.70
C LEU A 749 6.80 -13.99 8.73
N SER A 750 6.48 -13.53 9.93
CA SER A 750 7.46 -13.32 10.99
C SER A 750 8.07 -14.62 11.52
N ILE A 751 7.28 -15.70 11.59
CA ILE A 751 7.78 -17.03 12.02
C ILE A 751 8.47 -17.81 10.88
N HIS A 752 8.25 -17.41 9.62
CA HIS A 752 8.76 -18.14 8.46
C HIS A 752 10.29 -18.41 8.47
N PRO A 753 11.17 -17.48 8.88
CA PRO A 753 12.61 -17.76 8.99
C PRO A 753 12.92 -18.89 9.99
N ILE A 754 12.17 -18.97 11.10
CA ILE A 754 12.30 -20.02 12.11
C ILE A 754 11.86 -21.37 11.53
N ILE A 755 10.71 -21.40 10.83
CA ILE A 755 10.22 -22.61 10.14
C ILE A 755 11.24 -23.08 9.11
N SER A 756 11.74 -22.18 8.26
CA SER A 756 12.73 -22.51 7.23
C SER A 756 13.97 -23.20 7.82
N LYS A 757 14.47 -22.69 8.95
CA LYS A 757 15.61 -23.26 9.64
C LYS A 757 15.31 -24.66 10.19
N ILE A 758 14.19 -24.83 10.90
CA ILE A 758 13.81 -26.14 11.48
C ILE A 758 13.58 -27.18 10.38
N LEU A 759 12.95 -26.80 9.28
CA LEU A 759 12.74 -27.69 8.14
C LEU A 759 14.06 -28.19 7.56
N GLN A 760 15.08 -27.35 7.47
CA GLN A 760 16.41 -27.75 7.02
C GLN A 760 17.10 -28.65 8.07
N ASP A 761 17.09 -28.25 9.34
CA ASP A 761 17.75 -28.97 10.44
C ASP A 761 17.16 -30.38 10.66
N THR A 762 15.85 -30.53 10.44
CA THR A 762 15.12 -31.80 10.65
C THR A 762 14.95 -32.62 9.37
N SER A 763 15.63 -32.26 8.29
CA SER A 763 15.48 -32.92 6.98
C SER A 763 14.02 -33.04 6.52
N TYR A 764 13.24 -31.98 6.79
CA TYR A 764 11.85 -31.81 6.37
C TYR A 764 10.86 -32.87 6.89
N GLU A 765 11.15 -33.47 8.06
CA GLU A 765 10.31 -34.50 8.69
C GLU A 765 8.85 -34.05 8.87
N SER A 766 8.65 -32.79 9.29
CA SER A 766 7.30 -32.22 9.47
C SER A 766 6.51 -32.13 8.17
N LEU A 767 7.13 -31.80 7.03
CA LEU A 767 6.45 -31.79 5.73
C LEU A 767 6.02 -33.19 5.30
N ASN A 768 6.87 -34.20 5.54
CA ASN A 768 6.54 -35.59 5.26
C ASN A 768 5.33 -36.05 6.09
N LYS A 769 5.34 -35.79 7.40
CA LYS A 769 4.22 -36.13 8.29
C LYS A 769 2.95 -35.39 7.89
N PHE A 770 3.04 -34.10 7.57
CA PHE A 770 1.92 -33.31 7.08
C PHE A 770 1.31 -33.93 5.82
N CYS A 771 2.12 -34.31 4.83
CA CYS A 771 1.64 -34.98 3.61
C CYS A 771 0.89 -36.29 3.94
N THR A 772 1.43 -37.12 4.83
CA THR A 772 0.81 -38.39 5.25
C THR A 772 -0.50 -38.20 6.02
N ILE A 773 -0.70 -37.04 6.66
CA ILE A 773 -1.94 -36.67 7.35
C ILE A 773 -2.98 -36.18 6.33
N HIS A 774 -2.58 -35.31 5.40
CA HIS A 774 -3.52 -34.60 4.51
C HIS A 774 -3.79 -35.30 3.18
N TRP A 775 -2.94 -36.26 2.78
CA TRP A 775 -3.10 -37.10 1.59
C TRP A 775 -3.02 -38.58 2.00
N ALA A 776 -4.18 -39.19 2.25
CA ALA A 776 -4.26 -40.54 2.84
C ALA A 776 -3.76 -41.65 1.88
N VAL A 777 -3.78 -41.40 0.57
CA VAL A 777 -3.27 -42.32 -0.47
C VAL A 777 -1.78 -42.64 -0.29
N VAL A 778 -1.01 -41.77 0.37
CA VAL A 778 0.41 -42.00 0.70
C VAL A 778 0.61 -43.28 1.54
N ARG A 779 -0.37 -43.62 2.39
CA ARG A 779 -0.24 -44.65 3.44
C ARG A 779 -0.21 -46.08 2.92
N THR A 780 -0.57 -46.32 1.66
CA THR A 780 -0.87 -47.67 1.19
C THR A 780 0.29 -48.36 0.48
N LYS A 781 1.12 -47.69 -0.34
CA LYS A 781 2.06 -48.41 -1.25
C LYS A 781 3.35 -47.68 -1.74
N GLY A 782 3.82 -46.60 -1.11
CA GLY A 782 4.98 -45.84 -1.62
C GLY A 782 5.88 -45.19 -0.56
N ILE A 783 7.02 -44.64 -0.98
CA ILE A 783 8.05 -44.05 -0.11
C ILE A 783 8.21 -42.56 -0.42
N MET A 784 8.21 -41.72 0.62
CA MET A 784 8.62 -40.32 0.49
C MET A 784 10.13 -40.27 0.24
N ASN A 785 10.54 -39.65 -0.87
CA ASN A 785 11.95 -39.61 -1.26
C ASN A 785 12.83 -38.75 -0.35
N ASN A 786 12.25 -38.10 0.66
CA ASN A 786 12.90 -37.21 1.64
C ASN A 786 13.76 -36.10 1.01
N LYS A 787 13.59 -35.85 -0.29
CA LYS A 787 14.33 -34.86 -1.07
C LYS A 787 13.44 -33.64 -1.28
N TRP A 788 13.26 -32.83 -0.26
CA TRP A 788 12.59 -31.55 -0.42
C TRP A 788 13.55 -30.51 -1.00
N LYS A 789 13.05 -29.69 -1.91
CA LYS A 789 13.75 -28.52 -2.46
C LYS A 789 12.92 -27.28 -2.23
N LYS A 790 13.53 -26.25 -1.67
CA LYS A 790 12.94 -24.92 -1.57
C LYS A 790 12.89 -24.30 -2.97
N ARG A 791 11.69 -24.12 -3.54
CA ARG A 791 11.50 -23.55 -4.88
C ARG A 791 11.51 -22.02 -4.86
N SER A 792 10.94 -21.44 -3.80
CA SER A 792 10.87 -20.00 -3.57
C SER A 792 10.86 -19.76 -2.05
N THR A 793 10.75 -18.50 -1.61
CA THR A 793 10.76 -18.16 -0.18
C THR A 793 9.75 -19.00 0.60
N ASP A 794 8.53 -19.20 0.12
CA ASP A 794 7.46 -19.85 0.90
C ASP A 794 7.06 -21.25 0.40
N ILE A 795 7.59 -21.68 -0.76
CA ILE A 795 7.14 -22.92 -1.44
C ILE A 795 8.22 -23.99 -1.44
N TYR A 796 7.84 -25.18 -0.99
CA TYR A 796 8.67 -26.38 -0.91
C TYR A 796 8.13 -27.44 -1.86
N ASP A 797 9.01 -27.99 -2.69
CA ASP A 797 8.71 -29.08 -3.62
C ASP A 797 9.34 -30.38 -3.12
N GLY A 798 8.55 -31.45 -3.08
CA GLY A 798 8.97 -32.80 -2.70
C GLY A 798 8.57 -33.84 -3.75
N TRP A 799 8.95 -35.09 -3.53
CA TRP A 799 8.61 -36.21 -4.40
C TRP A 799 8.18 -37.42 -3.59
N TYR A 800 7.13 -38.08 -4.06
CA TYR A 800 6.61 -39.35 -3.55
C TYR A 800 6.73 -40.40 -4.65
N ASP A 801 7.49 -41.46 -4.40
CA ASP A 801 7.60 -42.57 -5.35
C ASP A 801 6.55 -43.62 -4.98
N SER A 802 5.58 -43.80 -5.88
CA SER A 802 4.63 -44.91 -5.85
C SER A 802 5.20 -46.13 -6.58
N GLU A 803 4.50 -47.28 -6.54
CA GLU A 803 4.89 -48.49 -7.27
C GLU A 803 5.04 -48.27 -8.79
N TYR A 804 4.37 -47.26 -9.35
CA TYR A 804 4.28 -47.04 -10.80
C TYR A 804 4.91 -45.72 -11.26
N GLU A 805 4.80 -44.64 -10.47
CA GLU A 805 5.26 -43.30 -10.87
C GLU A 805 5.73 -42.43 -9.69
N SER A 806 6.61 -41.48 -9.99
CA SER A 806 7.03 -40.42 -9.05
C SER A 806 6.09 -39.23 -9.13
N LYS A 807 5.42 -38.90 -8.02
CA LYS A 807 4.51 -37.75 -7.90
C LYS A 807 5.22 -36.57 -7.26
N LYS A 808 5.10 -35.40 -7.87
CA LYS A 808 5.60 -34.13 -7.34
C LYS A 808 4.63 -33.58 -6.28
N LEU A 809 5.15 -33.27 -5.12
CA LEU A 809 4.46 -32.57 -4.03
C LEU A 809 4.86 -31.10 -4.04
N SER A 810 3.93 -30.19 -3.78
CA SER A 810 4.24 -28.77 -3.59
C SER A 810 3.42 -28.22 -2.41
N ILE A 811 4.11 -27.66 -1.42
CA ILE A 811 3.51 -27.03 -0.23
C ILE A 811 3.88 -25.55 -0.20
N ASP A 812 2.88 -24.68 -0.18
CA ASP A 812 3.00 -23.26 0.16
C ASP A 812 2.78 -23.11 1.68
N CYS A 813 3.87 -22.95 2.43
CA CYS A 813 3.85 -22.89 3.89
C CYS A 813 3.25 -21.59 4.42
N LEU A 814 3.11 -20.56 3.58
CA LEU A 814 2.54 -19.27 3.96
C LEU A 814 1.02 -19.26 3.71
N ARG A 815 0.59 -19.71 2.53
CA ARG A 815 -0.83 -19.69 2.15
C ARG A 815 -1.58 -20.97 2.47
N GLY A 816 -0.90 -21.98 3.04
CA GLY A 816 -1.49 -23.28 3.34
C GLY A 816 -1.93 -24.04 2.09
N ARG A 817 -1.27 -23.85 0.94
CA ARG A 817 -1.67 -24.55 -0.29
C ARG A 817 -0.91 -25.86 -0.42
N PHE A 818 -1.63 -26.95 -0.63
CA PHE A 818 -1.02 -28.26 -0.83
C PHE A 818 -1.45 -28.88 -2.16
N PHE A 819 -0.45 -29.25 -2.97
CA PHE A 819 -0.66 -29.86 -4.28
C PHE A 819 0.06 -31.19 -4.42
N VAL A 820 -0.59 -32.12 -5.14
CA VAL A 820 -0.01 -33.38 -5.63
C VAL A 820 -0.14 -33.40 -7.14
N ASN A 821 0.99 -33.46 -7.86
CA ASN A 821 1.02 -33.38 -9.34
C ASN A 821 0.19 -32.20 -9.91
N LYS A 822 0.27 -31.03 -9.26
CA LYS A 822 -0.51 -29.81 -9.59
C LYS A 822 -2.01 -29.90 -9.32
N MET A 823 -2.49 -30.99 -8.73
CA MET A 823 -3.88 -31.15 -8.30
C MET A 823 -4.03 -30.64 -6.87
N THR A 824 -5.11 -29.89 -6.61
CA THR A 824 -5.45 -29.42 -5.26
C THR A 824 -5.92 -30.59 -4.41
N ILE A 825 -5.64 -30.55 -3.11
CA ILE A 825 -6.26 -31.47 -2.15
C ILE A 825 -7.32 -30.69 -1.36
N GLY A 826 -8.33 -31.37 -0.86
CA GLY A 826 -9.40 -30.76 -0.08
C GLY A 826 -10.71 -30.82 -0.85
N PHE A 827 -10.84 -30.07 -1.94
CA PHE A 827 -12.09 -29.95 -2.70
C PHE A 827 -11.89 -30.09 -4.20
N LEU A 828 -12.98 -30.49 -4.89
CA LEU A 828 -12.99 -30.60 -6.35
C LEU A 828 -12.81 -29.21 -7.01
N PRO A 829 -11.96 -29.10 -8.04
CA PRO A 829 -11.79 -27.84 -8.75
C PRO A 829 -13.03 -27.50 -9.59
N ASP A 830 -13.17 -26.21 -9.93
CA ASP A 830 -14.30 -25.68 -10.70
C ASP A 830 -14.51 -26.38 -12.05
N ARG A 831 -13.44 -26.89 -12.67
CA ARG A 831 -13.53 -27.69 -13.90
C ARG A 831 -14.40 -28.95 -13.74
N VAL A 832 -14.40 -29.58 -12.56
CA VAL A 832 -15.20 -30.78 -12.26
C VAL A 832 -16.59 -30.36 -11.82
N THR A 833 -16.69 -29.43 -10.87
CA THR A 833 -17.99 -29.03 -10.28
C THR A 833 -18.88 -28.23 -11.25
N SER A 834 -18.31 -27.64 -12.30
CA SER A 834 -19.04 -26.94 -13.35
C SER A 834 -19.44 -27.83 -14.53
N ASP A 835 -18.96 -29.08 -14.58
CA ASP A 835 -19.28 -30.03 -15.63
C ASP A 835 -20.77 -30.43 -15.57
N ASP A 836 -21.40 -30.56 -16.74
CA ASP A 836 -22.83 -30.89 -16.84
C ASP A 836 -23.15 -32.26 -16.25
N LEU A 837 -22.25 -33.24 -16.37
CA LEU A 837 -22.41 -34.56 -15.76
C LEU A 837 -22.41 -34.45 -14.24
N PHE A 838 -21.45 -33.71 -13.69
CA PHE A 838 -21.34 -33.51 -12.24
C PHE A 838 -22.60 -32.83 -11.69
N ARG A 839 -23.01 -31.72 -12.31
CA ARG A 839 -24.21 -30.98 -11.88
C ARG A 839 -25.48 -31.82 -12.00
N ARG A 840 -25.58 -32.67 -13.01
CA ARG A 840 -26.74 -33.56 -13.20
C ARG A 840 -26.84 -34.63 -12.11
N VAL A 841 -25.71 -35.22 -11.72
CA VAL A 841 -25.67 -36.35 -10.77
C VAL A 841 -25.63 -35.88 -9.32
N PHE A 842 -24.80 -34.88 -9.02
CA PHE A 842 -24.51 -34.44 -7.65
C PHE A 842 -25.03 -33.03 -7.33
N GLY A 843 -25.61 -32.33 -8.30
CA GLY A 843 -26.14 -30.98 -8.09
C GLY A 843 -25.06 -29.99 -7.66
N GLN A 844 -25.22 -29.43 -6.47
CA GLN A 844 -24.29 -28.49 -5.83
C GLN A 844 -23.53 -29.13 -4.66
N HIS A 845 -23.49 -30.46 -4.59
CA HIS A 845 -22.80 -31.15 -3.49
C HIS A 845 -21.29 -30.86 -3.52
N ILE A 846 -20.70 -30.68 -2.34
CA ILE A 846 -19.27 -30.40 -2.16
C ILE A 846 -18.60 -31.65 -1.63
N PHE A 847 -17.81 -32.30 -2.48
CA PHE A 847 -17.01 -33.45 -2.07
C PHE A 847 -15.66 -33.02 -1.49
N GLU A 848 -15.35 -33.56 -0.32
CA GLU A 848 -13.96 -33.61 0.16
C GLU A 848 -13.18 -34.67 -0.63
N VAL A 849 -12.14 -34.25 -1.34
CA VAL A 849 -11.36 -35.11 -2.25
C VAL A 849 -9.86 -35.01 -2.02
N GLN A 850 -9.15 -35.98 -2.58
CA GLN A 850 -7.70 -36.05 -2.64
C GLN A 850 -7.26 -36.54 -4.02
N ALA A 851 -6.02 -36.27 -4.41
CA ALA A 851 -5.47 -36.81 -5.66
C ALA A 851 -5.39 -38.34 -5.58
N ALA A 852 -5.88 -39.05 -6.60
CA ALA A 852 -5.77 -40.51 -6.66
C ALA A 852 -4.36 -40.95 -7.13
N GLU A 853 -4.13 -42.26 -7.30
CA GLU A 853 -2.88 -42.78 -7.88
C GLU A 853 -2.81 -42.57 -9.41
N SER A 854 -3.94 -42.56 -10.11
CA SER A 854 -4.05 -42.22 -11.53
C SER A 854 -3.70 -40.73 -11.80
N GLU A 855 -3.25 -40.42 -13.01
CA GLU A 855 -3.05 -39.03 -13.43
C GLU A 855 -4.38 -38.30 -13.62
N ASP A 856 -4.42 -37.03 -13.25
CA ASP A 856 -5.57 -36.12 -13.40
C ASP A 856 -6.91 -36.63 -12.80
N SER A 857 -6.83 -37.45 -11.75
CA SER A 857 -7.99 -38.01 -11.04
C SER A 857 -8.09 -37.60 -9.56
N TYR A 858 -9.32 -37.38 -9.11
CA TYR A 858 -9.66 -37.10 -7.70
C TYR A 858 -10.45 -38.27 -7.13
N ILE A 859 -10.15 -38.70 -5.91
CA ILE A 859 -10.96 -39.66 -5.16
C ILE A 859 -11.51 -39.01 -3.89
N THR A 860 -12.74 -39.35 -3.51
CA THR A 860 -13.33 -38.83 -2.27
C THR A 860 -12.56 -39.32 -1.03
N LYS A 861 -12.32 -38.41 -0.09
CA LYS A 861 -11.67 -38.72 1.19
C LYS A 861 -12.53 -39.63 2.07
N HIS A 862 -13.85 -39.45 1.98
CA HIS A 862 -14.84 -40.19 2.76
C HIS A 862 -15.69 -41.07 1.85
N GLY A 863 -16.25 -42.13 2.43
CA GLY A 863 -17.30 -42.92 1.81
C GLY A 863 -18.63 -42.18 1.94
N TYR A 864 -19.41 -42.18 0.87
CA TYR A 864 -20.73 -41.58 0.81
C TYR A 864 -21.76 -42.71 0.64
N HIS A 865 -22.99 -42.50 1.13
CA HIS A 865 -24.12 -43.44 1.27
C HIS A 865 -24.21 -44.22 2.59
N THR A 866 -25.44 -44.50 3.03
CA THR A 866 -25.73 -45.19 4.30
C THR A 866 -25.53 -46.70 4.25
N ASP A 867 -25.64 -47.29 3.06
CA ASP A 867 -25.74 -48.75 2.87
C ASP A 867 -24.44 -49.37 2.30
N GLY A 868 -23.42 -48.55 2.06
CA GLY A 868 -22.08 -48.94 1.62
C GLY A 868 -21.16 -47.72 1.57
N ASN A 869 -19.92 -47.84 2.04
CA ASN A 869 -18.92 -46.76 1.97
C ASN A 869 -18.46 -46.57 0.52
N VAL A 870 -19.29 -45.98 -0.34
CA VAL A 870 -18.95 -45.76 -1.75
C VAL A 870 -18.04 -44.55 -1.85
N HIS A 871 -16.85 -44.74 -2.42
CA HIS A 871 -15.95 -43.66 -2.78
C HIS A 871 -16.15 -43.30 -4.26
N TYR A 872 -16.16 -42.00 -4.57
CA TYR A 872 -16.24 -41.53 -5.95
C TYR A 872 -14.86 -41.16 -6.48
N GLU A 873 -14.51 -41.64 -7.67
CA GLU A 873 -13.31 -41.22 -8.40
C GLU A 873 -13.72 -40.42 -9.64
N PHE A 874 -13.24 -39.17 -9.73
CA PHE A 874 -13.49 -38.24 -10.81
C PHE A 874 -12.22 -38.13 -11.68
N ALA A 875 -12.27 -38.58 -12.93
CA ALA A 875 -11.12 -38.59 -13.83
C ALA A 875 -11.46 -37.94 -15.17
N TYR A 876 -10.45 -37.36 -15.85
CA TYR A 876 -10.58 -36.92 -17.23
C TYR A 876 -9.83 -37.89 -18.14
N ASP A 877 -10.54 -38.50 -19.09
CA ASP A 877 -9.91 -39.36 -20.09
C ASP A 877 -9.27 -38.50 -21.19
N ASN A 878 -8.02 -38.80 -21.52
CA ASN A 878 -7.28 -38.15 -22.60
C ASN A 878 -7.34 -38.94 -23.93
N GLU A 879 -7.88 -40.17 -23.96
CA GLU A 879 -7.60 -41.11 -25.07
C GLU A 879 -8.71 -41.37 -26.09
N TYR A 880 -9.93 -40.82 -25.98
CA TYR A 880 -10.95 -41.06 -27.01
C TYR A 880 -11.68 -39.79 -27.48
N TYR A 881 -11.51 -39.47 -28.77
CA TYR A 881 -12.25 -38.46 -29.57
C TYR A 881 -11.90 -36.96 -29.43
N GLY A 882 -10.76 -36.59 -28.84
CA GLY A 882 -10.27 -35.20 -28.91
C GLY A 882 -11.07 -34.17 -28.10
N SER A 883 -11.99 -34.63 -27.24
CA SER A 883 -12.66 -33.83 -26.21
C SER A 883 -12.45 -34.48 -24.84
N ARG A 884 -11.83 -33.77 -23.89
CA ARG A 884 -11.71 -34.22 -22.49
C ARG A 884 -13.11 -34.34 -21.87
N GLN A 885 -13.54 -35.55 -21.55
CA GLN A 885 -14.82 -35.80 -20.87
C GLN A 885 -14.56 -36.22 -19.43
N LEU A 886 -15.39 -35.71 -18.51
CA LEU A 886 -15.38 -36.13 -17.11
C LEU A 886 -16.00 -37.54 -17.00
N ILE A 887 -15.26 -38.47 -16.39
CA ILE A 887 -15.73 -39.81 -16.03
C ILE A 887 -15.77 -39.91 -14.51
N VAL A 888 -16.86 -40.47 -13.98
CA VAL A 888 -17.04 -40.71 -12.55
C VAL A 888 -17.18 -42.21 -12.30
N TYR A 889 -16.27 -42.77 -11.51
CA TYR A 889 -16.29 -44.16 -11.08
C TYR A 889 -16.79 -44.27 -9.63
N GLU A 890 -17.57 -45.32 -9.37
CA GLU A 890 -17.87 -45.77 -8.01
C GLU A 890 -16.84 -46.83 -7.60
N ARG A 891 -16.19 -46.59 -6.46
CA ARG A 891 -15.23 -47.49 -5.82
C ARG A 891 -15.86 -47.99 -4.52
N TYR A 892 -15.97 -49.30 -4.39
CA TYR A 892 -16.56 -49.98 -3.23
C TYR A 892 -15.48 -50.52 -2.29
#